data_AF-M3IHL7-F1
#
_entry.id   AF-M3IHL7-F1
#
_cell.length_a   1.000
_cell.length_b   1.000
_cell.length_c   1.000
_cell.angle_alpha   90.00
_cell.angle_beta   90.00
_cell.angle_gamma   90.00
#
_symmetry.space_group_name_H-M   'P 1'
#
loop_
_entity.id
_entity.type
_entity.pdbx_description
1 polymer ?
#
loop_
_entity_poly.entity_id
_entity_poly.type
_entity_poly.pdbx_seq_one_letter_code
_entity_poly.pdbx_strand_id
1 'polypeptide(L)'
;MESQYLYDKGFQIEPKYYDNGVPVFYPTYHEFQDFYKFNKAINKYGMQSGIVKIIPPKEWLEEVQQCYTEENLSNVLIQNPIVQNMNVTAPGVYQAQNMERSKKYTIFQWKEMSKKYQPPRKNKRNRDDDNGDNEKKDVAQNENTFTVVSEPSFYNIDTSEFTDERCTDLEKTYWKSLTYSEPMYGADTLGSIFKDKIKSWNVAHLPNLLDLMDVKLPGVNEAYLYAGLWKATFAWHLEDQDLYSINFLHFGAPKQWYSIPQAQHQQFYQLMRDMFTDECKHCSEFLRHKTFMMSPLQLEKHGIQVNHTIHREGEFIITYPYGYHAGFNYGYNLAESVNFALDDWFEFGKTTKKCECISDSVGIDIKQLWEKFYGKAYKDIKDESSSEDNVGSDEINTPRKRKSKPTEKLLALKSPKVVQKKQPTSSLDSPSPRKTKKRIPLDSKSPNKPTKVSPVKLKHQPDPDLGDSDESIKIAQVVKRSPAKRRKLEEVEITPKPKTKLSEPDYECFLCPNNLAHTTYAKSPLFELLDTDIHPLKIHRLCANMFPKQLVLNTQTNIVEGLSSISKQQMKLKCTKCKQQNIGACFQCTYKKCTRSYHGSCGITDGVLHSFDTEDTLCKYHRNPSQSLPLKVGSFVQFSFNGGLYCGNVISLNDKDVEVTVYPFDNEILEIPVTNIINQTECFVNMEKFNYMATK
;
A
#
# COMPACT_ATOMS: atom_id res chain seq x y z
N MET A 1 -5.65 -22.65 28.00
CA MET A 1 -4.67 -21.82 27.29
C MET A 1 -3.42 -21.54 28.12
N GLU A 2 -3.50 -21.19 29.41
CA GLU A 2 -2.31 -21.04 30.29
C GLU A 2 -1.28 -22.20 30.15
N SER A 3 -1.72 -23.44 29.93
CA SER A 3 -0.88 -24.62 29.68
C SER A 3 -0.07 -24.64 28.37
N GLN A 4 -0.42 -23.82 27.38
CA GLN A 4 0.35 -23.62 26.13
C GLN A 4 1.36 -22.48 26.27
N TYR A 5 1.29 -21.70 27.35
CA TYR A 5 2.09 -20.49 27.58
C TYR A 5 2.96 -20.62 28.85
N LEU A 6 3.31 -21.86 29.21
CA LEU A 6 4.17 -22.16 30.35
C LEU A 6 5.63 -21.74 30.08
N TYR A 7 6.03 -20.60 30.62
CA TYR A 7 7.43 -20.15 30.56
C TYR A 7 8.35 -21.03 31.43
N ASP A 8 8.95 -22.01 30.77
CA ASP A 8 10.01 -22.86 31.30
C ASP A 8 11.30 -22.05 31.51
N LYS A 9 11.56 -21.66 32.77
CA LYS A 9 12.76 -20.90 33.18
C LYS A 9 14.08 -21.64 32.96
N GLY A 10 14.05 -22.96 32.70
CA GLY A 10 15.22 -23.75 32.33
C GLY A 10 15.58 -23.64 30.85
N PHE A 11 14.66 -23.19 30.00
CA PHE A 11 14.88 -23.06 28.56
C PHE A 11 15.48 -21.71 28.22
N GLN A 12 16.81 -21.69 28.08
CA GLN A 12 17.59 -20.50 27.78
C GLN A 12 18.21 -20.63 26.38
N ILE A 13 18.09 -19.57 25.59
CA ILE A 13 18.65 -19.45 24.24
C ILE A 13 19.46 -18.16 24.20
N GLU A 14 20.67 -18.23 23.66
CA GLU A 14 21.58 -17.08 23.54
C GLU A 14 21.87 -16.74 22.06
N PRO A 15 22.17 -15.46 21.72
CA PRO A 15 22.60 -15.09 20.39
C PRO A 15 23.94 -15.77 20.04
N LYS A 16 24.05 -16.33 18.84
CA LYS A 16 25.30 -16.91 18.34
C LYS A 16 26.36 -15.85 18.10
N TYR A 17 25.93 -14.65 17.68
CA TYR A 17 26.73 -13.43 17.59
C TYR A 17 25.79 -12.22 17.51
N TYR A 18 26.37 -11.01 17.45
CA TYR A 18 25.66 -9.77 17.16
C TYR A 18 26.14 -9.20 15.82
N ASP A 19 25.23 -8.97 14.88
CA ASP A 19 25.49 -8.24 13.64
C ASP A 19 25.22 -6.76 13.89
N ASN A 20 26.28 -5.96 14.03
CA ASN A 20 26.20 -4.51 14.25
C ASN A 20 25.12 -4.09 15.27
N GLY A 21 25.09 -4.76 16.43
CA GLY A 21 24.14 -4.52 17.53
C GLY A 21 22.84 -5.34 17.48
N VAL A 22 22.52 -5.98 16.34
CA VAL A 22 21.37 -6.89 16.20
C VAL A 22 21.75 -8.32 16.66
N PRO A 23 21.06 -8.93 17.64
CA PRO A 23 21.31 -10.31 18.04
C PRO A 23 20.92 -11.29 16.93
N VAL A 24 21.77 -12.29 16.65
CA VAL A 24 21.53 -13.31 15.61
C VAL A 24 21.47 -14.72 16.22
N PHE A 25 20.34 -15.40 16.02
CA PHE A 25 20.08 -16.75 16.54
C PHE A 25 20.14 -17.82 15.44
N TYR A 26 20.59 -19.02 15.82
CA TYR A 26 20.63 -20.22 14.96
C TYR A 26 20.04 -21.41 15.73
N PRO A 27 18.70 -21.47 15.92
CA PRO A 27 18.04 -22.57 16.60
C PRO A 27 18.31 -23.93 15.92
N THR A 28 18.42 -24.97 16.74
CA THR A 28 18.21 -26.35 16.29
C THR A 28 16.73 -26.57 15.92
N TYR A 29 16.44 -27.63 15.15
CA TYR A 29 15.05 -27.96 14.78
C TYR A 29 14.12 -28.13 15.99
N HIS A 30 14.63 -28.68 17.10
CA HIS A 30 13.88 -28.84 18.34
C HIS A 30 13.58 -27.50 19.04
N GLU A 31 14.54 -26.57 19.09
CA GLU A 31 14.31 -25.23 19.63
C GLU A 31 13.38 -24.40 18.73
N PHE A 32 13.41 -24.65 17.43
CA PHE A 32 12.56 -23.99 16.44
C PHE A 32 11.12 -24.51 16.42
N GLN A 33 10.83 -25.71 16.95
CA GLN A 33 9.49 -26.30 16.87
C GLN A 33 8.38 -25.48 17.57
N ASP A 34 8.70 -24.82 18.68
CA ASP A 34 7.76 -24.00 19.47
C ASP A 34 8.07 -22.51 19.32
N PHE A 35 7.32 -21.85 18.43
CA PHE A 35 7.40 -20.42 18.17
C PHE A 35 7.27 -19.57 19.45
N TYR A 36 6.34 -19.91 20.35
CA TYR A 36 6.05 -19.10 21.53
C TYR A 36 7.15 -19.26 22.58
N LYS A 37 7.52 -20.51 22.89
CA LYS A 37 8.58 -20.83 23.85
C LYS A 37 9.94 -20.29 23.40
N PHE A 38 10.26 -20.36 22.11
CA PHE A 38 11.46 -19.74 21.54
C PHE A 38 11.45 -18.22 21.73
N ASN A 39 10.39 -17.53 21.32
CA ASN A 39 10.32 -16.07 21.40
C ASN A 39 10.31 -15.54 22.83
N LYS A 40 9.66 -16.24 23.78
CA LYS A 40 9.76 -15.95 25.22
C LYS A 40 11.19 -16.08 25.76
N ALA A 41 11.95 -17.08 25.31
CA ALA A 41 13.34 -17.27 25.75
C ALA A 41 14.27 -16.15 25.26
N ILE A 42 14.06 -15.67 24.03
CA ILE A 42 14.90 -14.60 23.44
C ILE A 42 14.41 -13.17 23.70
N ASN A 43 13.21 -12.98 24.26
CA ASN A 43 12.53 -11.69 24.37
C ASN A 43 13.44 -10.58 24.95
N LYS A 44 14.19 -10.88 26.01
CA LYS A 44 15.14 -9.96 26.67
C LYS A 44 16.18 -9.33 25.72
N TYR A 45 16.62 -10.06 24.68
CA TYR A 45 17.61 -9.53 23.72
C TYR A 45 16.94 -8.60 22.71
N GLY A 46 15.80 -9.00 22.15
CA GLY A 46 15.06 -8.19 21.18
C GLY A 46 14.50 -6.90 21.78
N MET A 47 14.03 -6.95 23.02
CA MET A 47 13.67 -5.76 23.79
C MET A 47 14.86 -4.82 23.98
N GLN A 48 16.09 -5.31 24.10
CA GLN A 48 17.28 -4.44 24.20
C GLN A 48 17.65 -3.81 22.85
N SER A 49 17.62 -4.58 21.76
CA SER A 49 18.12 -4.17 20.43
C SER A 49 17.07 -3.56 19.50
N GLY A 50 15.79 -3.66 19.82
CA GLY A 50 14.64 -3.25 19.00
C GLY A 50 14.22 -4.29 17.95
N ILE A 51 15.19 -5.00 17.35
CA ILE A 51 14.98 -6.14 16.45
C ILE A 51 15.97 -7.28 16.74
N VAL A 52 15.64 -8.50 16.33
CA VAL A 52 16.56 -9.66 16.25
C VAL A 52 16.53 -10.28 14.87
N LYS A 53 17.57 -11.05 14.53
CA LYS A 53 17.58 -11.95 13.37
C LYS A 53 17.58 -13.41 13.82
N ILE A 54 16.83 -14.26 13.11
CA ILE A 54 16.83 -15.71 13.31
C ILE A 54 17.14 -16.40 11.98
N ILE A 55 18.09 -17.34 12.00
CA ILE A 55 18.46 -18.19 10.88
C ILE A 55 17.84 -19.57 11.13
N PRO A 56 16.80 -19.99 10.38
CA PRO A 56 16.11 -21.25 10.61
C PRO A 56 16.99 -22.50 10.39
N PRO A 57 16.56 -23.65 10.94
CA PRO A 57 17.09 -24.96 10.54
C PRO A 57 16.95 -25.18 9.02
N LYS A 58 17.93 -25.86 8.41
CA LYS A 58 17.93 -26.13 6.96
C LYS A 58 16.77 -27.02 6.56
N GLU A 59 16.46 -27.97 7.41
CA GLU A 59 15.38 -28.95 7.28
C GLU A 59 14.02 -28.25 7.13
N TRP A 60 13.78 -27.19 7.91
CA TRP A 60 12.58 -26.36 7.79
C TRP A 60 12.58 -25.52 6.50
N LEU A 61 13.73 -24.99 6.08
CA LEU A 61 13.85 -24.27 4.81
C LEU A 61 13.58 -25.17 3.61
N GLU A 62 13.98 -26.44 3.66
CA GLU A 62 13.67 -27.46 2.65
C GLU A 62 12.18 -27.80 2.59
N GLU A 63 11.44 -27.75 3.70
CA GLU A 63 9.97 -27.82 3.70
C GLU A 63 9.32 -26.60 3.03
N VAL A 64 9.82 -25.40 3.36
CA VAL A 64 9.30 -24.11 2.86
C VAL A 64 9.58 -23.91 1.37
N GLN A 65 10.73 -24.36 0.84
CA GLN A 65 11.03 -24.32 -0.59
C GLN A 65 9.98 -25.05 -1.45
N GLN A 66 9.34 -26.10 -0.92
CA GLN A 66 8.25 -26.83 -1.58
C GLN A 66 6.94 -26.01 -1.68
N CYS A 67 6.89 -24.82 -1.07
CA CYS A 67 5.81 -23.86 -1.25
C CYS A 67 5.96 -23.05 -2.54
N TYR A 68 7.17 -22.93 -3.10
CA TYR A 68 7.49 -22.09 -4.27
C TYR A 68 7.14 -22.75 -5.62
N THR A 69 5.92 -23.29 -5.74
CA THR A 69 5.38 -23.85 -6.99
C THR A 69 4.78 -22.74 -7.86
N GLU A 70 4.80 -22.90 -9.19
CA GLU A 70 4.27 -21.90 -10.14
C GLU A 70 2.80 -21.59 -9.89
N GLU A 71 2.00 -22.60 -9.58
CA GLU A 71 0.61 -22.50 -9.12
C GLU A 71 0.46 -21.56 -7.91
N ASN A 72 1.22 -21.80 -6.83
CA ASN A 72 1.12 -21.04 -5.60
C ASN A 72 1.58 -19.59 -5.78
N LEU A 73 2.68 -19.40 -6.52
CA LEU A 73 3.24 -18.09 -6.83
C LEU A 73 2.39 -17.30 -7.84
N SER A 74 1.59 -17.97 -8.68
CA SER A 74 0.61 -17.31 -9.55
C SER A 74 -0.50 -16.60 -8.79
N ASN A 75 -0.79 -17.05 -7.56
CA ASN A 75 -1.77 -16.40 -6.67
C ASN A 75 -1.22 -15.11 -6.03
N VAL A 76 0.10 -14.89 -6.04
CA VAL A 76 0.73 -13.66 -5.52
C VAL A 76 0.46 -12.50 -6.47
N LEU A 77 -0.64 -11.78 -6.19
CA LEU A 77 -1.11 -10.61 -6.92
C LEU A 77 -0.86 -9.35 -6.10
N ILE A 78 0.27 -8.68 -6.35
CA ILE A 78 0.66 -7.41 -5.74
C ILE A 78 -0.37 -6.34 -6.10
N GLN A 79 -1.00 -5.74 -5.10
CA GLN A 79 -2.08 -4.76 -5.26
C GLN A 79 -1.59 -3.36 -4.90
N ASN A 80 -2.21 -2.35 -5.51
CA ASN A 80 -1.96 -0.91 -5.28
C ASN A 80 -0.49 -0.45 -5.11
N PRO A 81 0.52 -1.03 -5.81
CA PRO A 81 1.93 -0.80 -5.49
C PRO A 81 2.30 0.69 -5.43
N ILE A 82 2.97 1.05 -4.35
CA ILE A 82 3.29 2.42 -3.96
C ILE A 82 4.54 2.86 -4.73
N VAL A 83 4.46 3.98 -5.44
CA VAL A 83 5.64 4.71 -5.91
C VAL A 83 6.00 5.75 -4.85
N GLN A 84 7.25 5.76 -4.39
CA GLN A 84 7.68 6.59 -3.27
C GLN A 84 8.54 7.75 -3.76
N ASN A 85 8.10 8.99 -3.53
CA ASN A 85 8.83 10.20 -3.89
C ASN A 85 9.47 10.79 -2.63
N MET A 86 10.80 10.89 -2.63
CA MET A 86 11.58 11.21 -1.42
C MET A 86 11.94 12.70 -1.40
N ASN A 87 11.23 13.47 -0.57
CA ASN A 87 11.46 14.90 -0.36
C ASN A 87 12.56 15.10 0.69
N VAL A 88 13.40 16.14 0.55
CA VAL A 88 14.48 16.46 1.51
C VAL A 88 14.00 17.54 2.47
N THR A 89 13.99 17.24 3.77
CA THR A 89 13.72 18.23 4.84
C THR A 89 15.03 18.87 5.32
N ALA A 90 16.07 18.06 5.49
CA ALA A 90 17.43 18.51 5.82
C ALA A 90 18.46 17.50 5.24
N PRO A 91 19.78 17.80 5.22
CA PRO A 91 20.76 16.87 4.67
C PRO A 91 20.74 15.51 5.39
N GLY A 92 20.29 14.44 4.72
CA GLY A 92 20.14 13.11 5.34
C GLY A 92 18.83 12.90 6.14
N VAL A 93 17.87 13.83 6.02
CA VAL A 93 16.53 13.77 6.62
C VAL A 93 15.49 13.96 5.51
N TYR A 94 14.57 13.01 5.38
CA TYR A 94 13.66 12.92 4.24
C TYR A 94 12.24 12.60 4.68
N GLN A 95 11.28 12.99 3.84
CA GLN A 95 9.88 12.62 3.98
C GLN A 95 9.42 11.92 2.69
N ALA A 96 8.89 10.70 2.83
CA ALA A 96 8.37 9.92 1.73
C ALA A 96 6.94 10.36 1.40
N GLN A 97 6.70 10.78 0.16
CA GLN A 97 5.37 10.94 -0.41
C GLN A 97 4.99 9.65 -1.16
N ASN A 98 4.10 8.86 -0.56
CA ASN A 98 3.61 7.61 -1.12
C ASN A 98 2.51 7.88 -2.17
N MET A 99 2.66 7.33 -3.38
CA MET A 99 1.69 7.38 -4.47
C MET A 99 1.30 5.97 -4.92
N GLU A 100 0.19 5.44 -4.41
CA GLU A 100 -0.40 4.18 -4.87
C GLU A 100 -0.66 4.17 -6.38
N ARG A 101 -0.42 3.01 -7.01
CA ARG A 101 -0.75 2.77 -8.41
C ARG A 101 -1.75 1.62 -8.50
N SER A 102 -2.98 1.89 -8.91
CA SER A 102 -4.07 0.90 -9.05
C SER A 102 -3.86 -0.22 -10.10
N LYS A 103 -2.65 -0.34 -10.66
CA LYS A 103 -2.26 -1.44 -11.54
C LYS A 103 -1.66 -2.57 -10.69
N LYS A 104 -2.38 -3.69 -10.62
CA LYS A 104 -1.92 -4.93 -9.98
C LYS A 104 -0.85 -5.64 -10.84
N TYR A 105 -0.02 -6.46 -10.21
CA TYR A 105 1.04 -7.25 -10.85
C TYR A 105 1.10 -8.66 -10.26
N THR A 106 1.33 -9.68 -11.09
CA THR A 106 1.79 -10.98 -10.55
C THR A 106 3.26 -10.91 -10.14
N ILE A 107 3.72 -11.79 -9.26
CA ILE A 107 5.14 -11.83 -8.86
C ILE A 107 6.10 -11.99 -10.05
N PHE A 108 5.72 -12.75 -11.09
CA PHE A 108 6.51 -12.87 -12.32
C PHE A 108 6.60 -11.55 -13.11
N GLN A 109 5.51 -10.77 -13.16
CA GLN A 109 5.53 -9.43 -13.75
C GLN A 109 6.37 -8.45 -12.91
N TRP A 110 6.42 -8.64 -11.59
CA TRP A 110 7.29 -7.89 -10.68
C TRP A 110 8.77 -8.21 -10.90
N LYS A 111 9.11 -9.50 -11.07
CA LYS A 111 10.45 -9.97 -11.49
C LYS A 111 10.87 -9.33 -12.81
N GLU A 112 9.97 -9.26 -13.80
CA GLU A 112 10.25 -8.55 -15.06
C GLU A 112 10.41 -7.03 -14.89
N MET A 113 9.64 -6.39 -13.99
CA MET A 113 9.84 -4.97 -13.68
C MET A 113 11.19 -4.68 -13.01
N SER A 114 11.74 -5.61 -12.25
CA SER A 114 13.03 -5.43 -11.57
C SER A 114 14.18 -5.08 -12.51
N LYS A 115 14.10 -5.48 -13.79
CA LYS A 115 15.05 -5.12 -14.85
C LYS A 115 15.11 -3.61 -15.12
N LYS A 116 14.13 -2.83 -14.65
CA LYS A 116 14.11 -1.35 -14.66
C LYS A 116 14.51 -0.73 -13.31
N TYR A 117 14.37 -1.49 -12.23
CA TYR A 117 14.70 -1.10 -10.86
C TYR A 117 15.87 -1.95 -10.35
N GLN A 118 16.96 -1.98 -11.13
CA GLN A 118 18.19 -2.66 -10.74
C GLN A 118 19.04 -1.74 -9.85
N PRO A 119 19.79 -2.30 -8.88
CA PRO A 119 20.90 -1.56 -8.28
C PRO A 119 21.91 -1.16 -9.38
N PRO A 120 22.75 -0.11 -9.15
CA PRO A 120 23.87 0.16 -10.02
C PRO A 120 24.76 -1.08 -10.18
N ARG A 121 25.45 -1.21 -11.31
CA ARG A 121 26.41 -2.30 -11.50
C ARG A 121 27.61 -2.15 -10.54
N LYS A 122 28.32 -3.24 -10.25
CA LYS A 122 29.64 -3.16 -9.59
C LYS A 122 30.56 -2.36 -10.51
N ASN A 123 31.10 -1.24 -10.02
CA ASN A 123 32.12 -0.50 -10.77
C ASN A 123 33.34 -1.40 -10.93
N LYS A 124 33.68 -1.75 -12.18
CA LYS A 124 35.05 -2.16 -12.49
C LYS A 124 35.93 -0.93 -12.20
N ARG A 125 36.54 -0.86 -11.01
CA ARG A 125 37.66 0.06 -10.79
C ARG A 125 38.72 -0.27 -11.84
N ASN A 126 39.37 0.74 -12.39
CA ASN A 126 40.39 0.53 -13.41
C ASN A 126 41.45 -0.44 -12.88
N ARG A 127 41.76 -1.47 -13.67
CA ARG A 127 43.12 -2.04 -13.66
C ARG A 127 43.97 -1.15 -14.55
N ASP A 128 44.34 0.01 -14.03
CA ASP A 128 45.46 0.79 -14.57
C ASP A 128 46.77 0.13 -14.08
N ASP A 129 46.98 -1.11 -14.52
CA ASP A 129 48.20 -1.90 -14.38
C ASP A 129 48.56 -2.39 -15.79
N ASP A 130 48.93 -1.46 -16.66
CA ASP A 130 49.56 -1.75 -17.94
C ASP A 130 51.02 -2.13 -17.70
N ASN A 131 51.23 -3.39 -17.33
CA ASN A 131 52.51 -4.09 -17.50
C ASN A 131 52.22 -5.33 -18.34
N GLY A 132 52.31 -5.17 -19.66
CA GLY A 132 52.10 -6.27 -20.59
C GLY A 132 53.21 -7.31 -20.51
N ASP A 133 52.85 -8.58 -20.57
CA ASP A 133 53.76 -9.62 -21.03
C ASP A 133 53.02 -10.68 -21.87
N ASN A 134 53.64 -11.12 -22.96
CA ASN A 134 53.03 -12.01 -23.95
C ASN A 134 53.35 -13.49 -23.63
N GLU A 135 52.84 -14.01 -22.51
CA GLU A 135 52.97 -15.44 -22.22
C GLU A 135 51.72 -16.24 -22.59
N LYS A 136 51.84 -17.01 -23.69
CA LYS A 136 51.06 -18.24 -23.86
C LYS A 136 51.51 -19.23 -22.79
N LYS A 137 50.62 -19.63 -21.86
CA LYS A 137 50.84 -20.83 -21.03
C LYS A 137 49.64 -21.76 -21.03
N ASP A 138 49.99 -23.02 -21.23
CA ASP A 138 49.20 -24.14 -21.71
C ASP A 138 48.05 -24.59 -20.81
N VAL A 139 47.17 -25.39 -21.40
CA VAL A 139 46.09 -26.10 -20.69
C VAL A 139 46.68 -27.19 -19.80
N ALA A 140 46.95 -26.87 -18.55
CA ALA A 140 47.12 -27.87 -17.49
C ALA A 140 45.73 -28.27 -16.96
N GLN A 141 45.33 -29.52 -17.20
CA GLN A 141 44.10 -30.06 -16.61
C GLN A 141 44.27 -30.17 -15.09
N ASN A 142 43.35 -29.57 -14.33
CA ASN A 142 43.18 -29.87 -12.92
C ASN A 142 41.67 -30.01 -12.66
N GLU A 143 41.23 -31.24 -12.39
CA GLU A 143 39.82 -31.56 -12.16
C GLU A 143 39.39 -31.16 -10.73
N ASN A 144 38.08 -31.19 -10.45
CA ASN A 144 37.49 -30.91 -9.13
C ASN A 144 37.58 -29.47 -8.58
N THR A 145 37.04 -28.51 -9.34
CA THR A 145 36.06 -27.57 -8.74
C THR A 145 34.86 -27.41 -9.68
N PHE A 146 33.85 -28.28 -9.51
CA PHE A 146 32.61 -28.21 -10.28
C PHE A 146 31.67 -27.15 -9.67
N THR A 147 31.94 -25.87 -9.95
CA THR A 147 31.05 -24.77 -9.57
C THR A 147 29.77 -24.86 -10.38
N VAL A 148 28.75 -25.51 -9.83
CA VAL A 148 27.40 -25.54 -10.38
C VAL A 148 26.83 -24.12 -10.33
N VAL A 149 26.98 -23.38 -11.42
CA VAL A 149 26.18 -22.17 -11.66
C VAL A 149 24.78 -22.63 -12.05
N SER A 150 23.99 -23.00 -11.04
CA SER A 150 22.57 -23.32 -11.19
C SER A 150 21.85 -22.12 -11.78
N GLU A 151 21.10 -22.32 -12.87
CA GLU A 151 20.28 -21.23 -13.41
C GLU A 151 19.32 -20.70 -12.33
N PRO A 152 19.18 -19.37 -12.17
CA PRO A 152 18.25 -18.79 -11.20
C PRO A 152 16.83 -19.32 -11.42
N SER A 153 16.18 -19.76 -10.34
CA SER A 153 14.86 -20.39 -10.42
C SER A 153 13.85 -19.48 -11.13
N PHE A 154 12.81 -20.08 -11.73
CA PHE A 154 11.80 -19.33 -12.49
C PHE A 154 11.18 -18.16 -11.69
N TYR A 155 11.11 -18.27 -10.36
CA TYR A 155 10.64 -17.22 -9.45
C TYR A 155 11.74 -16.31 -8.84
N ASN A 156 12.99 -16.76 -8.68
CA ASN A 156 14.04 -15.99 -7.99
C ASN A 156 15.00 -15.27 -8.95
N ILE A 157 15.85 -14.39 -8.42
CA ILE A 157 17.01 -13.82 -9.12
C ILE A 157 18.30 -14.53 -8.67
N ASP A 158 19.42 -14.24 -9.34
CA ASP A 158 20.74 -14.54 -8.76
C ASP A 158 20.99 -13.59 -7.57
N THR A 159 21.15 -14.16 -6.37
CA THR A 159 21.41 -13.42 -5.13
C THR A 159 22.89 -13.35 -4.77
N SER A 160 23.77 -14.03 -5.51
CA SER A 160 25.21 -14.11 -5.24
C SER A 160 25.94 -12.78 -5.38
N GLU A 161 25.40 -11.82 -6.14
CA GLU A 161 26.04 -10.51 -6.28
C GLU A 161 26.01 -9.67 -4.98
N PHE A 162 25.05 -9.94 -4.09
CA PHE A 162 24.78 -9.21 -2.84
C PHE A 162 25.67 -9.70 -1.68
N THR A 163 26.99 -9.72 -1.89
CA THR A 163 27.99 -9.88 -0.81
C THR A 163 27.88 -8.72 0.19
N ASP A 164 28.38 -8.89 1.42
CA ASP A 164 28.26 -7.85 2.46
C ASP A 164 28.94 -6.54 2.04
N GLU A 165 30.16 -6.61 1.50
CA GLU A 165 30.84 -5.46 0.87
C GLU A 165 29.96 -4.78 -0.20
N ARG A 166 29.25 -5.57 -1.02
CA ARG A 166 28.36 -5.00 -2.04
C ARG A 166 27.15 -4.32 -1.42
N CYS A 167 26.57 -4.90 -0.36
CA CYS A 167 25.48 -4.29 0.37
C CYS A 167 25.93 -2.96 1.01
N THR A 168 27.09 -2.92 1.69
CA THR A 168 27.67 -1.70 2.27
C THR A 168 27.91 -0.61 1.22
N ASP A 169 28.37 -0.94 0.01
CA ASP A 169 28.52 0.04 -1.07
C ASP A 169 27.18 0.46 -1.71
N LEU A 170 26.18 -0.43 -1.75
CA LEU A 170 24.82 -0.10 -2.17
C LEU A 170 24.11 0.78 -1.14
N GLU A 171 24.31 0.58 0.16
CA GLU A 171 23.73 1.39 1.25
C GLU A 171 24.24 2.84 1.21
N LYS A 172 25.56 3.04 1.06
CA LYS A 172 26.16 4.35 0.74
C LYS A 172 25.55 4.99 -0.50
N THR A 173 25.18 4.18 -1.50
CA THR A 173 24.61 4.66 -2.77
C THR A 173 23.11 4.96 -2.65
N TYR A 174 22.37 4.21 -1.83
CA TYR A 174 20.98 4.44 -1.46
C TYR A 174 20.84 5.83 -0.83
N TRP A 175 21.52 6.10 0.29
CA TRP A 175 21.42 7.38 0.99
C TRP A 175 21.87 8.58 0.16
N LYS A 176 22.97 8.43 -0.62
CA LYS A 176 23.47 9.49 -1.51
C LYS A 176 22.54 9.80 -2.69
N SER A 177 21.63 8.91 -3.05
CA SER A 177 20.82 9.05 -4.27
C SER A 177 19.32 8.84 -4.09
N LEU A 178 18.82 8.84 -2.84
CA LEU A 178 17.43 8.52 -2.48
C LEU A 178 16.39 9.38 -3.23
N THR A 179 16.75 10.61 -3.55
CA THR A 179 15.91 11.65 -4.18
C THR A 179 15.85 11.60 -5.71
N TYR A 180 16.79 10.93 -6.39
CA TYR A 180 16.91 10.94 -7.85
C TYR A 180 16.18 9.77 -8.54
N SER A 181 15.27 9.11 -7.83
CA SER A 181 14.57 7.92 -8.30
C SER A 181 13.26 7.75 -7.55
N GLU A 182 12.21 7.33 -8.25
CA GLU A 182 10.92 6.96 -7.67
C GLU A 182 10.82 5.42 -7.54
N PRO A 183 11.35 4.80 -6.47
CA PRO A 183 11.21 3.36 -6.28
C PRO A 183 9.74 2.95 -6.16
N MET A 184 9.44 1.72 -6.58
CA MET A 184 8.10 1.14 -6.47
C MET A 184 8.14 -0.05 -5.49
N TYR A 185 7.18 -0.10 -4.57
CA TYR A 185 7.07 -1.11 -3.52
C TYR A 185 5.70 -1.77 -3.58
N GLY A 186 5.65 -3.10 -3.61
CA GLY A 186 4.44 -3.84 -3.30
C GLY A 186 4.39 -4.02 -1.79
N ALA A 187 3.51 -3.31 -1.10
CA ALA A 187 3.30 -3.44 0.34
C ALA A 187 1.88 -3.95 0.61
N ASP A 188 1.65 -4.40 1.85
CA ASP A 188 0.32 -4.60 2.46
C ASP A 188 -0.66 -5.41 1.60
N THR A 189 -0.12 -6.34 0.81
CA THR A 189 -0.88 -7.22 -0.08
C THR A 189 -1.28 -8.47 0.71
N LEU A 190 -2.57 -8.60 1.06
CA LEU A 190 -3.08 -9.78 1.77
C LEU A 190 -2.74 -11.08 1.03
N GLY A 191 -2.21 -12.05 1.77
CA GLY A 191 -1.92 -13.39 1.27
C GLY A 191 -0.78 -14.07 2.03
N SER A 192 -0.57 -15.34 1.73
CA SER A 192 0.56 -16.12 2.23
C SER A 192 1.14 -17.00 1.12
N ILE A 193 2.44 -17.28 1.20
CA ILE A 193 3.10 -18.31 0.38
C ILE A 193 3.18 -19.63 1.15
N PHE A 194 3.18 -19.60 2.49
CA PHE A 194 3.20 -20.81 3.31
C PHE A 194 1.96 -21.66 3.05
N LYS A 195 2.18 -22.94 2.77
CA LYS A 195 1.10 -23.93 2.64
C LYS A 195 0.78 -24.52 4.01
N ASP A 196 -0.49 -24.86 4.28
CA ASP A 196 -1.02 -25.37 5.56
C ASP A 196 -0.23 -26.54 6.17
N LYS A 197 0.54 -27.27 5.37
CA LYS A 197 1.45 -28.34 5.83
C LYS A 197 2.58 -27.84 6.72
N ILE A 198 3.03 -26.59 6.54
CA ILE A 198 4.07 -25.97 7.38
C ILE A 198 3.40 -25.64 8.72
N LYS A 199 3.78 -26.38 9.77
CA LYS A 199 3.16 -26.28 11.12
C LYS A 199 3.95 -25.42 12.10
N SER A 200 5.25 -25.25 11.88
CA SER A 200 6.10 -24.40 12.71
C SER A 200 6.50 -23.16 11.93
N TRP A 201 6.49 -21.99 12.58
CA TRP A 201 6.88 -20.68 12.00
C TRP A 201 6.19 -20.29 10.68
N ASN A 202 4.98 -20.81 10.44
CA ASN A 202 4.12 -20.40 9.33
C ASN A 202 3.53 -19.03 9.64
N VAL A 203 3.97 -17.98 8.93
CA VAL A 203 3.65 -16.57 9.25
C VAL A 203 2.15 -16.27 9.24
N ALA A 204 1.36 -16.94 8.39
CA ALA A 204 -0.09 -16.80 8.38
C ALA A 204 -0.83 -17.51 9.53
N HIS A 205 -0.16 -18.45 10.22
CA HIS A 205 -0.75 -19.35 11.23
C HIS A 205 0.15 -19.52 12.46
N LEU A 206 0.72 -18.42 12.95
CA LEU A 206 1.52 -18.40 14.18
C LEU A 206 0.63 -18.51 15.42
N PRO A 207 1.09 -19.16 16.52
CA PRO A 207 0.42 -19.08 17.81
C PRO A 207 0.42 -17.65 18.35
N ASN A 208 -0.70 -16.93 18.16
CA ASN A 208 -0.78 -15.50 18.41
C ASN A 208 -1.80 -15.18 19.52
N LEU A 209 -1.42 -14.36 20.51
CA LEU A 209 -2.36 -13.87 21.53
C LEU A 209 -3.56 -13.15 20.91
N LEU A 210 -3.34 -12.48 19.77
CA LEU A 210 -4.33 -11.65 19.07
C LEU A 210 -5.46 -12.47 18.43
N ASP A 211 -5.30 -13.79 18.28
CA ASP A 211 -6.36 -14.69 17.79
C ASP A 211 -7.56 -14.79 18.75
N LEU A 212 -7.43 -14.26 19.97
CA LEU A 212 -8.51 -14.18 20.95
C LEU A 212 -9.42 -12.95 20.78
N MET A 213 -9.10 -12.00 19.88
CA MET A 213 -9.98 -10.87 19.57
C MET A 213 -11.25 -11.33 18.83
N ASP A 214 -12.42 -10.73 19.11
CA ASP A 214 -13.65 -11.04 18.35
C ASP A 214 -13.63 -10.47 16.91
N VAL A 215 -12.76 -9.49 16.66
CA VAL A 215 -12.65 -8.78 15.39
C VAL A 215 -11.34 -9.16 14.71
N LYS A 216 -11.42 -9.58 13.45
CA LYS A 216 -10.26 -9.74 12.58
C LYS A 216 -9.76 -8.39 12.08
N LEU A 217 -8.44 -8.23 12.04
CA LEU A 217 -7.76 -7.01 11.65
C LEU A 217 -6.62 -7.37 10.68
N PRO A 218 -6.74 -7.01 9.37
CA PRO A 218 -5.70 -7.22 8.37
C PRO A 218 -4.32 -6.75 8.83
N GLY A 219 -3.27 -7.54 8.59
CA GLY A 219 -1.91 -7.31 9.10
C GLY A 219 -1.69 -7.75 10.55
N VAL A 220 -2.73 -7.68 11.39
CA VAL A 220 -2.67 -7.98 12.83
C VAL A 220 -2.97 -9.45 13.11
N ASN A 221 -3.89 -10.06 12.35
CA ASN A 221 -4.12 -11.52 12.37
C ASN A 221 -4.35 -12.14 10.97
N GLU A 222 -3.95 -11.43 9.91
CA GLU A 222 -3.87 -11.95 8.54
C GLU A 222 -2.59 -11.45 7.89
N ALA A 223 -1.81 -12.34 7.26
CA ALA A 223 -0.48 -12.01 6.75
C ALA A 223 -0.49 -11.09 5.51
N TYR A 224 0.55 -10.25 5.44
CA TYR A 224 0.84 -9.35 4.32
C TYR A 224 2.11 -9.77 3.58
N LEU A 225 2.05 -9.67 2.25
CA LEU A 225 3.18 -9.88 1.34
C LEU A 225 3.81 -8.54 0.92
N TYR A 226 5.14 -8.49 1.00
CA TYR A 226 5.97 -7.32 0.74
C TYR A 226 6.98 -7.60 -0.39
N ALA A 227 6.64 -7.13 -1.59
CA ALA A 227 7.41 -7.31 -2.82
C ALA A 227 8.36 -6.12 -3.05
N GLY A 228 9.64 -6.30 -2.70
CA GLY A 228 10.67 -5.28 -2.86
C GLY A 228 11.12 -5.05 -4.31
N LEU A 229 11.68 -3.86 -4.55
CA LEU A 229 12.53 -3.49 -5.69
C LEU A 229 13.66 -2.59 -5.16
N TRP A 230 14.68 -2.29 -5.98
CA TRP A 230 15.80 -1.44 -5.55
C TRP A 230 15.33 -0.09 -4.98
N LYS A 231 15.78 0.22 -3.75
CA LYS A 231 15.39 1.38 -2.92
C LYS A 231 13.92 1.42 -2.44
N ALA A 232 13.11 0.40 -2.66
CA ALA A 232 11.79 0.32 -2.00
C ALA A 232 12.00 0.37 -0.48
N THR A 233 11.40 1.35 0.19
CA THR A 233 11.78 1.83 1.53
C THR A 233 10.65 1.64 2.53
N PHE A 234 10.98 1.28 3.77
CA PHE A 234 10.09 1.34 4.92
C PHE A 234 10.68 2.29 5.96
N ALA A 235 9.88 3.24 6.44
CA ALA A 235 10.36 4.38 7.21
C ALA A 235 10.47 4.09 8.72
N TRP A 236 11.02 5.04 9.48
CA TRP A 236 11.12 4.92 10.93
C TRP A 236 9.74 4.92 11.57
N HIS A 237 9.37 3.77 12.16
CA HIS A 237 8.10 3.60 12.84
C HIS A 237 8.20 2.57 13.98
N LEU A 238 7.11 2.47 14.72
CA LEU A 238 6.78 1.33 15.58
C LEU A 238 5.63 0.59 14.94
N GLU A 239 5.49 -0.69 15.27
CA GLU A 239 4.30 -1.47 14.95
C GLU A 239 3.06 -0.86 15.60
N ASP A 240 1.90 -1.08 14.98
CA ASP A 240 0.64 -0.59 15.51
C ASP A 240 0.33 -1.23 16.88
N GLN A 241 -0.16 -0.41 17.81
CA GLN A 241 -0.29 -0.78 19.24
C GLN A 241 1.01 -1.34 19.87
N ASP A 242 2.17 -0.89 19.37
CA ASP A 242 3.52 -1.30 19.80
C ASP A 242 3.66 -2.83 19.95
N LEU A 243 3.03 -3.56 19.02
CA LEU A 243 3.08 -5.00 18.90
C LEU A 243 4.49 -5.50 18.53
N TYR A 244 4.66 -6.82 18.58
CA TYR A 244 5.74 -7.47 17.86
C TYR A 244 5.36 -7.57 16.38
N SER A 245 6.35 -7.63 15.48
CA SER A 245 6.13 -8.13 14.12
C SER A 245 7.21 -9.13 13.73
N ILE A 246 6.87 -10.01 12.81
CA ILE A 246 7.80 -10.98 12.23
C ILE A 246 7.78 -10.83 10.72
N ASN A 247 8.96 -10.84 10.10
CA ASN A 247 9.17 -10.74 8.66
C ASN A 247 10.04 -11.89 8.19
N PHE A 248 9.56 -12.68 7.24
CA PHE A 248 10.31 -13.77 6.58
C PHE A 248 10.63 -13.39 5.14
N LEU A 249 11.91 -13.39 4.74
CA LEU A 249 12.29 -13.09 3.36
C LEU A 249 12.32 -14.38 2.52
N HIS A 250 11.19 -14.71 1.88
CA HIS A 250 11.03 -15.95 1.12
C HIS A 250 12.09 -16.20 0.05
N PHE A 251 12.39 -15.17 -0.76
CA PHE A 251 13.40 -15.23 -1.82
C PHE A 251 13.80 -13.83 -2.32
N GLY A 252 15.01 -13.72 -2.87
CA GLY A 252 15.49 -12.58 -3.64
C GLY A 252 16.54 -11.72 -2.93
N ALA A 253 16.75 -10.52 -3.48
CA ALA A 253 17.73 -9.56 -2.96
C ALA A 253 17.47 -9.26 -1.47
N PRO A 254 18.51 -9.09 -0.64
CA PRO A 254 18.34 -8.78 0.78
C PRO A 254 17.52 -7.51 1.07
N LYS A 255 17.09 -7.35 2.31
CA LYS A 255 16.63 -6.07 2.87
C LYS A 255 17.69 -5.52 3.83
N GLN A 256 18.00 -4.22 3.75
CA GLN A 256 18.68 -3.54 4.83
C GLN A 256 17.67 -3.23 5.94
N TRP A 257 18.03 -3.54 7.19
CA TRP A 257 17.29 -3.12 8.39
C TRP A 257 18.17 -2.24 9.26
N TYR A 258 17.54 -1.30 9.94
CA TYR A 258 18.08 -0.47 11.01
C TYR A 258 17.13 -0.54 12.20
N SER A 259 17.65 -0.48 13.43
CA SER A 259 16.85 -0.30 14.64
C SER A 259 17.54 0.61 15.65
N ILE A 260 16.73 1.25 16.49
CA ILE A 260 17.21 2.02 17.64
C ILE A 260 17.22 1.10 18.87
N PRO A 261 18.30 1.03 19.67
CA PRO A 261 18.25 0.36 20.96
C PRO A 261 17.14 0.94 21.84
N GLN A 262 16.32 0.09 22.47
CA GLN A 262 15.11 0.55 23.18
C GLN A 262 15.43 1.56 24.29
N ALA A 263 16.60 1.47 24.93
CA ALA A 263 17.10 2.45 25.90
C ALA A 263 17.21 3.90 25.37
N GLN A 264 17.22 4.11 24.05
CA GLN A 264 17.24 5.43 23.41
C GLN A 264 15.91 5.81 22.71
N HIS A 265 14.84 5.00 22.83
CA HIS A 265 13.60 5.20 22.05
C HIS A 265 12.98 6.60 22.23
N GLN A 266 12.99 7.15 23.46
CA GLN A 266 12.51 8.50 23.75
C GLN A 266 13.43 9.60 23.19
N GLN A 267 14.75 9.38 23.17
CA GLN A 267 15.73 10.33 22.64
C GLN A 267 15.62 10.42 21.11
N PHE A 268 15.46 9.27 20.46
CA PHE A 268 15.16 9.18 19.03
C PHE A 268 13.82 9.87 18.68
N TYR A 269 12.75 9.56 19.41
CA TYR A 269 11.46 10.20 19.19
C TYR A 269 11.53 11.73 19.38
N GLN A 270 12.22 12.21 20.42
CA GLN A 270 12.46 13.64 20.63
C GLN A 270 13.18 14.28 19.44
N LEU A 271 14.29 13.69 18.97
CA LEU A 271 15.02 14.16 17.80
C LEU A 271 14.12 14.22 16.55
N MET A 272 13.28 13.21 16.34
CA MET A 272 12.33 13.20 15.21
C MET A 272 11.26 14.30 15.36
N ARG A 273 10.80 14.62 16.58
CA ARG A 273 9.90 15.78 16.81
C ARG A 273 10.58 17.10 16.47
N ASP A 274 11.85 17.25 16.80
CA ASP A 274 12.60 18.50 16.58
C ASP A 274 12.97 18.70 15.10
N MET A 275 13.00 17.62 14.30
CA MET A 275 13.20 17.66 12.84
C MET A 275 11.89 17.73 12.02
N PHE A 276 10.77 17.25 12.56
CA PHE A 276 9.45 17.20 11.91
C PHE A 276 8.39 17.90 12.78
N THR A 277 8.73 19.11 13.21
CA THR A 277 8.00 19.87 14.24
C THR A 277 6.61 20.30 13.80
N ASP A 278 6.35 20.47 12.50
CA ASP A 278 5.03 20.83 12.00
C ASP A 278 4.10 19.61 11.92
N GLU A 279 4.61 18.44 11.53
CA GLU A 279 3.85 17.20 11.54
C GLU A 279 3.53 16.74 12.96
N CYS A 280 4.48 16.86 13.89
CA CYS A 280 4.27 16.52 15.29
C CYS A 280 3.21 17.40 16.00
N LYS A 281 3.00 18.65 15.55
CA LYS A 281 1.89 19.50 16.06
C LYS A 281 0.51 18.95 15.71
N HIS A 282 0.40 18.23 14.59
CA HIS A 282 -0.86 17.67 14.12
C HIS A 282 -1.09 16.25 14.66
N CYS A 283 -0.04 15.45 14.80
CA CYS A 283 -0.13 14.10 15.36
C CYS A 283 1.02 13.82 16.33
N SER A 284 0.71 13.40 17.56
CA SER A 284 1.74 12.92 18.50
C SER A 284 2.35 11.58 18.05
N GLU A 285 1.56 10.71 17.42
CA GLU A 285 2.01 9.42 16.90
C GLU A 285 2.48 9.48 15.43
N PHE A 286 2.94 10.65 14.94
CA PHE A 286 3.22 10.91 13.52
C PHE A 286 4.17 9.89 12.84
N LEU A 287 5.09 9.28 13.57
CA LEU A 287 5.96 8.23 13.02
C LEU A 287 5.20 6.97 12.57
N ARG A 288 4.01 6.70 13.12
CA ARG A 288 3.10 5.63 12.66
C ARG A 288 2.53 5.89 11.26
N HIS A 289 2.70 7.10 10.69
CA HIS A 289 2.37 7.35 9.28
C HIS A 289 3.37 6.71 8.31
N LYS A 290 4.47 6.10 8.80
CA LYS A 290 5.47 5.34 8.03
C LYS A 290 6.09 6.09 6.85
N THR A 291 6.27 7.42 6.97
CA THR A 291 6.84 8.31 5.93
C THR A 291 8.12 9.05 6.33
N PHE A 292 8.59 8.97 7.59
CA PHE A 292 9.66 9.81 8.11
C PHE A 292 11.03 9.11 8.15
N MET A 293 12.04 9.72 7.52
CA MET A 293 13.38 9.15 7.35
C MET A 293 14.47 10.04 7.95
N MET A 294 15.41 9.44 8.69
CA MET A 294 16.73 10.00 8.96
C MET A 294 17.78 8.90 8.72
N SER A 295 18.92 9.24 8.12
CA SER A 295 20.00 8.28 7.87
C SER A 295 20.83 7.97 9.13
N PRO A 296 21.45 6.77 9.23
CA PRO A 296 22.29 6.41 10.39
C PRO A 296 23.37 7.46 10.69
N LEU A 297 24.07 7.94 9.66
CA LEU A 297 25.09 8.98 9.76
C LEU A 297 24.56 10.34 10.28
N GLN A 298 23.25 10.59 10.29
CA GLN A 298 22.68 11.76 10.97
C GLN A 298 22.19 11.42 12.38
N LEU A 299 21.67 10.22 12.62
CA LEU A 299 21.30 9.75 13.96
C LEU A 299 22.52 9.70 14.90
N GLU A 300 23.62 9.12 14.44
CA GLU A 300 24.89 9.01 15.18
C GLU A 300 25.46 10.38 15.58
N LYS A 301 25.34 11.40 14.71
CA LYS A 301 25.78 12.77 15.02
C LYS A 301 24.95 13.46 16.09
N HIS A 302 23.73 13.01 16.33
CA HIS A 302 22.88 13.46 17.42
C HIS A 302 22.95 12.53 18.64
N GLY A 303 23.92 11.59 18.66
CA GLY A 303 24.15 10.67 19.78
C GLY A 303 23.24 9.43 19.82
N ILE A 304 22.41 9.23 18.79
CA ILE A 304 21.55 8.05 18.68
C ILE A 304 22.33 6.92 18.01
N GLN A 305 22.49 5.80 18.73
CA GLN A 305 23.05 4.57 18.20
C GLN A 305 22.06 3.92 17.24
N VAL A 306 22.56 3.41 16.12
CA VAL A 306 21.76 2.68 15.13
C VAL A 306 22.33 1.27 14.96
N ASN A 307 21.59 0.28 15.48
CA ASN A 307 21.85 -1.11 15.19
C ASN A 307 21.43 -1.39 13.74
N HIS A 308 22.08 -2.31 13.02
CA HIS A 308 21.70 -2.61 11.64
C HIS A 308 22.05 -4.03 11.21
N THR A 309 21.35 -4.57 10.20
CA THR A 309 21.63 -5.91 9.64
C THR A 309 21.13 -6.05 8.20
N ILE A 310 21.77 -6.93 7.43
CA ILE A 310 21.35 -7.33 6.08
C ILE A 310 20.48 -8.59 6.21
N HIS A 311 19.16 -8.46 6.12
CA HIS A 311 18.20 -9.57 6.12
C HIS A 311 18.22 -10.28 4.75
N ARG A 312 18.70 -11.52 4.70
CA ARG A 312 18.89 -12.36 3.49
C ARG A 312 17.76 -13.36 3.30
N GLU A 313 17.67 -13.96 2.11
CA GLU A 313 16.61 -14.93 1.82
C GLU A 313 16.70 -16.19 2.71
N GLY A 314 15.56 -16.68 3.16
CA GLY A 314 15.45 -17.76 4.14
C GLY A 314 15.69 -17.35 5.60
N GLU A 315 15.97 -16.07 5.90
CA GLU A 315 16.08 -15.58 7.28
C GLU A 315 14.75 -15.00 7.79
N PHE A 316 14.65 -14.82 9.11
CA PHE A 316 13.62 -13.98 9.75
C PHE A 316 14.24 -12.76 10.42
N ILE A 317 13.48 -11.66 10.43
CA ILE A 317 13.62 -10.56 11.40
C ILE A 317 12.37 -10.55 12.29
N ILE A 318 12.55 -10.31 13.59
CA ILE A 318 11.45 -9.98 14.51
C ILE A 318 11.70 -8.60 15.12
N THR A 319 10.66 -7.77 15.13
CA THR A 319 10.62 -6.47 15.80
C THR A 319 9.90 -6.58 17.14
N TYR A 320 10.23 -5.69 18.07
CA TYR A 320 9.80 -5.74 19.47
C TYR A 320 9.07 -4.44 19.87
N PRO A 321 8.21 -4.46 20.90
CA PRO A 321 7.59 -3.26 21.46
C PRO A 321 8.59 -2.12 21.70
N TYR A 322 8.24 -0.89 21.31
CA TYR A 322 9.14 0.29 21.29
C TYR A 322 10.46 0.16 20.48
N GLY A 323 10.64 -0.93 19.71
CA GLY A 323 11.75 -1.13 18.79
C GLY A 323 11.57 -0.34 17.49
N TYR A 324 11.91 0.96 17.52
CA TYR A 324 11.93 1.80 16.31
C TYR A 324 12.83 1.18 15.25
N HIS A 325 12.29 0.98 14.05
CA HIS A 325 13.01 0.36 12.94
C HIS A 325 12.66 1.00 11.58
N ALA A 326 13.58 0.86 10.63
CA ALA A 326 13.47 1.36 9.25
C ALA A 326 14.35 0.53 8.31
N GLY A 327 14.25 0.76 6.99
CA GLY A 327 15.11 0.07 6.03
C GLY A 327 14.73 0.20 4.57
N PHE A 328 15.39 -0.58 3.72
CA PHE A 328 15.15 -0.59 2.27
C PHE A 328 15.48 -1.95 1.64
N ASN A 329 14.96 -2.19 0.43
CA ASN A 329 15.18 -3.42 -0.34
C ASN A 329 16.35 -3.24 -1.33
N TYR A 330 17.29 -4.19 -1.37
CA TYR A 330 18.46 -4.14 -2.26
C TYR A 330 18.15 -4.46 -3.73
N GLY A 331 16.95 -5.00 -4.03
CA GLY A 331 16.53 -5.39 -5.37
C GLY A 331 15.15 -6.06 -5.35
N TYR A 332 14.87 -6.88 -6.35
CA TYR A 332 13.68 -7.74 -6.36
C TYR A 332 13.73 -8.76 -5.23
N ASN A 333 12.67 -8.81 -4.43
CA ASN A 333 12.44 -9.86 -3.45
C ASN A 333 10.96 -9.99 -3.11
N LEU A 334 10.63 -11.01 -2.33
CA LEU A 334 9.31 -11.16 -1.71
C LEU A 334 9.47 -11.61 -0.26
N ALA A 335 8.81 -10.91 0.66
CA ALA A 335 8.73 -11.27 2.07
C ALA A 335 7.27 -11.41 2.52
N GLU A 336 7.05 -12.11 3.62
CA GLU A 336 5.76 -12.23 4.30
C GLU A 336 5.88 -11.73 5.75
N SER A 337 4.85 -11.05 6.26
CA SER A 337 4.83 -10.47 7.59
C SER A 337 3.45 -10.52 8.24
N VAL A 338 3.44 -10.54 9.58
CA VAL A 338 2.26 -10.32 10.42
C VAL A 338 2.69 -9.69 11.75
N ASN A 339 1.81 -8.94 12.40
CA ASN A 339 2.00 -8.59 13.81
C ASN A 339 1.60 -9.75 14.72
N PHE A 340 2.21 -9.83 15.91
CA PHE A 340 1.82 -10.79 16.93
C PHE A 340 2.02 -10.23 18.33
N ALA A 341 1.45 -10.91 19.33
CA ALA A 341 1.69 -10.61 20.74
C ALA A 341 2.01 -11.86 21.55
N LEU A 342 2.93 -11.70 22.49
CA LEU A 342 3.15 -12.60 23.63
C LEU A 342 2.35 -12.07 24.84
N ASP A 343 2.27 -12.84 25.92
CA ASP A 343 1.73 -12.36 27.22
C ASP A 343 2.47 -11.11 27.74
N ASP A 344 3.79 -11.03 27.52
CA ASP A 344 4.63 -9.87 27.85
C ASP A 344 4.15 -8.57 27.20
N TRP A 345 3.41 -8.63 26.08
CA TRP A 345 2.90 -7.44 25.39
C TRP A 345 1.86 -6.67 26.21
N PHE A 346 1.13 -7.32 27.13
CA PHE A 346 0.04 -6.67 27.85
C PHE A 346 0.48 -5.43 28.67
N GLU A 347 1.73 -5.36 29.14
CA GLU A 347 2.22 -4.17 29.83
C GLU A 347 2.44 -2.98 28.88
N PHE A 348 2.74 -3.25 27.61
CA PHE A 348 2.86 -2.25 26.55
C PHE A 348 1.47 -1.81 26.10
N GLY A 349 0.58 -2.76 25.78
CA GLY A 349 -0.81 -2.50 25.38
C GLY A 349 -1.62 -1.62 26.34
N LYS A 350 -1.32 -1.62 27.64
CA LYS A 350 -1.92 -0.71 28.64
C LYS A 350 -1.60 0.78 28.42
N THR A 351 -0.50 1.07 27.73
CA THR A 351 0.11 2.41 27.61
C THR A 351 0.33 2.86 26.16
N THR A 352 0.04 1.97 25.20
CA THR A 352 0.11 2.26 23.77
C THR A 352 -0.83 3.36 23.33
N LYS A 353 -0.48 3.98 22.22
CA LYS A 353 -1.26 5.02 21.56
C LYS A 353 -1.42 4.68 20.09
N LYS A 354 -2.42 5.29 19.46
CA LYS A 354 -2.65 5.21 18.03
C LYS A 354 -2.70 6.59 17.41
N CYS A 355 -2.62 6.65 16.09
CA CYS A 355 -2.87 7.89 15.38
C CYS A 355 -4.37 8.25 15.49
N GLU A 356 -4.67 9.50 15.83
CA GLU A 356 -6.04 10.02 15.85
C GLU A 356 -6.39 10.80 14.56
N CYS A 357 -5.41 11.01 13.67
CA CYS A 357 -5.59 11.73 12.40
C CYS A 357 -6.08 10.86 11.25
N ILE A 358 -6.12 9.53 11.41
CA ILE A 358 -6.58 8.58 10.39
C ILE A 358 -7.55 7.59 11.04
N SER A 359 -8.75 7.45 10.48
CA SER A 359 -9.88 6.72 11.08
C SER A 359 -9.73 5.19 11.08
N ASP A 360 -8.81 4.66 10.26
CA ASP A 360 -8.45 3.26 10.16
C ASP A 360 -7.36 2.82 11.15
N SER A 361 -6.74 3.75 11.88
CA SER A 361 -5.63 3.44 12.79
C SER A 361 -6.04 2.42 13.86
N VAL A 362 -5.31 1.31 13.89
CA VAL A 362 -5.59 0.10 14.68
C VAL A 362 -5.77 0.41 16.16
N GLY A 363 -6.85 -0.12 16.74
CA GLY A 363 -7.09 -0.14 18.19
C GLY A 363 -7.43 -1.56 18.63
N ILE A 364 -6.94 -1.97 19.80
CA ILE A 364 -7.16 -3.30 20.38
C ILE A 364 -7.84 -3.13 21.74
N ASP A 365 -8.88 -3.92 22.01
CA ASP A 365 -9.50 -3.98 23.34
C ASP A 365 -8.63 -4.85 24.28
N ILE A 366 -7.65 -4.20 24.90
CA ILE A 366 -6.72 -4.79 25.88
C ILE A 366 -7.47 -5.49 27.01
N LYS A 367 -8.59 -4.92 27.44
CA LYS A 367 -9.40 -5.43 28.56
C LYS A 367 -10.07 -6.75 28.17
N GLN A 368 -10.80 -6.75 27.06
CA GLN A 368 -11.42 -7.98 26.55
C GLN A 368 -10.38 -9.08 26.32
N LEU A 369 -9.24 -8.72 25.73
CA LEU A 369 -8.17 -9.65 25.40
C LEU A 369 -7.53 -10.28 26.65
N TRP A 370 -7.27 -9.47 27.68
CA TRP A 370 -6.78 -9.93 28.98
C TRP A 370 -7.78 -10.87 29.68
N GLU A 371 -9.07 -10.50 29.70
CA GLU A 371 -10.13 -11.30 30.34
C GLU A 371 -10.27 -12.67 29.68
N LYS A 372 -10.18 -12.74 28.35
CA LYS A 372 -10.17 -14.00 27.58
C LYS A 372 -8.92 -14.85 27.80
N PHE A 373 -7.73 -14.23 27.89
CA PHE A 373 -6.47 -14.96 28.08
C PHE A 373 -6.34 -15.56 29.49
N TYR A 374 -6.58 -14.75 30.52
CA TYR A 374 -6.42 -15.18 31.92
C TYR A 374 -7.69 -15.81 32.52
N GLY A 375 -8.86 -15.71 31.88
CA GLY A 375 -10.13 -16.23 32.40
C GLY A 375 -10.63 -15.53 33.67
N LYS A 376 -10.18 -14.28 33.90
CA LYS A 376 -10.32 -13.53 35.15
C LYS A 376 -10.60 -12.06 34.79
N ALA A 377 -11.53 -11.41 35.51
CA ALA A 377 -11.91 -10.02 35.26
C ALA A 377 -10.71 -9.05 35.29
N TYR A 378 -10.67 -8.10 34.37
CA TYR A 378 -9.62 -7.10 34.27
C TYR A 378 -9.72 -6.13 35.45
N LYS A 379 -8.62 -6.03 36.20
CA LYS A 379 -8.45 -5.00 37.22
C LYS A 379 -7.69 -3.85 36.58
N ASP A 380 -8.41 -2.77 36.27
CA ASP A 380 -7.80 -1.49 35.93
C ASP A 380 -6.86 -1.05 37.07
N ILE A 381 -5.55 -1.04 36.79
CA ILE A 381 -4.57 -0.39 37.68
C ILE A 381 -4.69 1.11 37.43
N LYS A 382 -5.59 1.75 38.17
CA LYS A 382 -5.71 3.21 38.24
C LYS A 382 -5.69 3.65 39.70
N ASP A 383 -4.86 4.66 39.95
CA ASP A 383 -4.89 5.56 41.10
C ASP A 383 -4.43 5.05 42.48
N GLU A 384 -3.42 4.15 42.54
CA GLU A 384 -2.45 4.14 43.69
C GLU A 384 -1.39 5.26 43.56
N SER A 385 -1.77 6.38 42.96
CA SER A 385 -1.00 7.63 42.89
C SER A 385 -1.77 8.83 43.47
N SER A 386 -2.92 8.59 44.11
CA SER A 386 -3.71 9.63 44.80
C SER A 386 -4.20 9.25 46.21
N SER A 387 -3.77 8.10 46.74
CA SER A 387 -3.89 7.74 48.16
C SER A 387 -2.56 8.00 48.89
N GLU A 388 -2.47 9.11 49.62
CA GLU A 388 -1.42 9.30 50.64
C GLU A 388 -1.69 8.33 51.81
N ASP A 389 -0.92 7.25 51.93
CA ASP A 389 -0.86 6.49 53.18
C ASP A 389 0.53 5.91 53.46
N ASN A 390 0.94 5.95 54.73
CA ASN A 390 2.34 5.75 55.13
C ASN A 390 2.66 4.30 55.52
N VAL A 391 3.33 3.56 54.62
CA VAL A 391 4.21 2.43 54.95
C VAL A 391 5.38 2.47 53.97
N GLY A 392 6.65 2.34 54.34
CA GLY A 392 7.26 2.09 55.63
C GLY A 392 8.68 1.56 55.35
N SER A 393 9.72 2.34 55.64
CA SER A 393 11.06 2.07 55.11
C SER A 393 11.83 1.01 55.90
N ASP A 394 11.81 -0.23 55.45
CA ASP A 394 12.74 -1.28 55.91
C ASP A 394 14.13 -1.10 55.27
N GLU A 395 14.85 -0.04 55.69
CA GLU A 395 16.31 -0.02 55.52
C GLU A 395 16.96 -1.02 56.48
N ILE A 396 17.70 -1.97 55.92
CA ILE A 396 18.57 -2.86 56.68
C ILE A 396 19.66 -2.02 57.33
N ASN A 397 19.67 -1.91 58.66
CA ASN A 397 20.88 -1.50 59.36
C ASN A 397 21.11 -2.16 60.73
N THR A 398 22.37 -2.22 61.11
CA THR A 398 22.86 -3.04 62.23
C THR A 398 22.75 -2.32 63.59
N PRO A 399 22.67 -3.05 64.72
CA PRO A 399 22.02 -2.52 65.92
C PRO A 399 22.95 -1.80 66.90
N ARG A 400 22.45 -0.73 67.55
CA ARG A 400 22.45 -0.60 69.04
C ARG A 400 21.74 0.63 69.65
N LYS A 401 20.81 0.32 70.57
CA LYS A 401 20.58 0.93 71.91
C LYS A 401 20.10 2.41 72.06
N ARG A 402 18.82 2.50 72.46
CA ARG A 402 18.29 3.10 73.73
C ARG A 402 18.02 4.62 73.88
N LYS A 403 16.71 4.91 73.97
CA LYS A 403 15.94 5.63 75.05
C LYS A 403 15.46 7.08 74.86
N SER A 404 14.22 7.31 75.38
CA SER A 404 13.55 8.56 75.86
C SER A 404 13.40 9.74 74.87
N LYS A 405 12.22 10.12 74.33
CA LYS A 405 10.98 10.71 74.96
C LYS A 405 11.26 11.86 75.97
N PRO A 406 10.41 12.92 76.08
CA PRO A 406 9.18 13.27 75.31
C PRO A 406 8.96 14.80 75.04
N THR A 407 7.72 15.20 74.70
CA THR A 407 7.05 16.53 74.99
C THR A 407 7.53 17.82 74.29
N GLU A 408 6.70 18.82 73.95
CA GLU A 408 5.22 18.93 73.77
C GLU A 408 4.85 20.32 73.17
N LYS A 409 3.59 20.49 72.69
CA LYS A 409 2.81 21.76 72.58
C LYS A 409 3.30 22.87 71.60
N LEU A 410 2.53 23.93 71.31
CA LEU A 410 1.12 24.09 70.82
C LEU A 410 0.83 25.60 70.58
N LEU A 411 -0.18 25.93 69.75
CA LEU A 411 -0.84 27.25 69.54
C LEU A 411 -0.08 28.33 68.71
N ALA A 412 -0.71 29.37 68.12
CA ALA A 412 -2.01 29.50 67.40
C ALA A 412 -2.22 30.92 66.77
N LEU A 413 -3.22 31.07 65.88
CA LEU A 413 -4.04 32.28 65.55
C LEU A 413 -3.59 33.39 64.53
N LYS A 414 -4.35 33.46 63.41
CA LYS A 414 -5.03 34.64 62.76
C LYS A 414 -4.28 35.69 61.85
N SER A 415 -4.52 35.57 60.53
CA SER A 415 -5.19 36.49 59.52
C SER A 415 -5.22 38.05 59.65
N PRO A 416 -5.68 38.87 58.64
CA PRO A 416 -6.07 38.65 57.20
C PRO A 416 -5.78 39.81 56.14
N LYS A 417 -6.25 39.63 54.87
CA LYS A 417 -6.71 40.63 53.82
C LYS A 417 -5.86 41.11 52.60
N VAL A 418 -6.13 40.50 51.43
CA VAL A 418 -6.65 41.02 50.11
C VAL A 418 -6.58 42.53 49.72
N VAL A 419 -6.21 42.83 48.45
CA VAL A 419 -6.74 43.91 47.52
C VAL A 419 -6.38 43.60 46.03
N GLN A 420 -6.92 44.30 45.01
CA GLN A 420 -6.94 43.92 43.56
C GLN A 420 -6.45 44.97 42.50
N LYS A 421 -6.21 44.45 41.26
CA LYS A 421 -5.94 45.05 39.92
C LYS A 421 -6.46 46.47 39.54
N LYS A 422 -5.79 47.12 38.56
CA LYS A 422 -6.42 47.67 37.30
C LYS A 422 -5.42 48.09 36.18
N GLN A 423 -5.95 48.44 35.00
CA GLN A 423 -5.25 48.86 33.74
C GLN A 423 -5.28 50.39 33.53
N PRO A 424 -4.66 50.91 32.45
CA PRO A 424 -5.29 51.97 31.62
C PRO A 424 -5.21 51.73 30.09
N THR A 425 -5.83 52.61 29.29
CA THR A 425 -6.03 52.48 27.82
C THR A 425 -6.03 53.83 27.06
N SER A 426 -5.39 53.89 25.87
CA SER A 426 -5.66 54.76 24.69
C SER A 426 -5.69 56.32 24.90
N SER A 427 -5.63 57.22 23.89
CA SER A 427 -5.70 57.14 22.41
C SER A 427 -5.08 58.38 21.69
N LEU A 428 -4.95 58.31 20.35
CA LEU A 428 -4.98 59.38 19.32
C LEU A 428 -3.73 60.16 18.82
N ASP A 429 -3.91 60.57 17.56
CA ASP A 429 -3.23 61.56 16.68
C ASP A 429 -1.85 61.32 16.04
N SER A 430 -1.68 61.92 14.86
CA SER A 430 -0.57 61.79 13.90
C SER A 430 -0.15 63.17 13.36
N PRO A 431 1.09 63.32 12.86
CA PRO A 431 1.20 63.68 11.43
C PRO A 431 2.39 63.03 10.69
N SER A 432 2.41 63.25 9.37
CA SER A 432 3.44 62.86 8.41
C SER A 432 3.61 64.02 7.38
N PRO A 433 4.46 63.99 6.33
CA PRO A 433 5.57 63.09 5.97
C PRO A 433 6.84 63.88 5.47
N ARG A 434 7.70 63.26 4.64
CA ARG A 434 8.67 63.86 3.65
C ARG A 434 10.07 64.28 4.18
N LYS A 435 11.17 64.31 3.39
CA LYS A 435 11.36 64.15 1.91
C LYS A 435 12.79 63.71 1.47
N THR A 436 12.87 62.62 0.70
CA THR A 436 13.64 62.36 -0.56
C THR A 436 14.97 63.08 -0.91
N LYS A 437 15.85 62.34 -1.61
CA LYS A 437 16.17 62.55 -3.05
C LYS A 437 16.02 61.19 -3.77
N LYS A 438 15.27 60.99 -4.88
CA LYS A 438 15.15 61.64 -6.23
C LYS A 438 16.25 61.18 -7.20
N ARG A 439 16.08 61.00 -8.53
CA ARG A 439 14.95 61.02 -9.54
C ARG A 439 15.55 60.48 -10.88
N ILE A 440 14.87 60.08 -11.97
CA ILE A 440 13.49 59.62 -12.37
C ILE A 440 13.62 58.98 -13.81
N PRO A 441 12.63 58.26 -14.39
CA PRO A 441 12.71 57.68 -15.75
C PRO A 441 12.08 58.58 -16.84
N LEU A 442 11.97 58.09 -18.09
CA LEU A 442 11.03 58.57 -19.12
C LEU A 442 10.75 57.50 -20.21
N ASP A 443 9.80 57.79 -21.12
CA ASP A 443 8.93 56.78 -21.75
C ASP A 443 9.09 56.52 -23.27
N SER A 444 8.54 55.36 -23.68
CA SER A 444 7.82 55.09 -24.95
C SER A 444 8.58 54.91 -26.29
N LYS A 445 8.32 53.79 -26.99
CA LYS A 445 7.37 53.69 -28.14
C LYS A 445 7.34 52.31 -28.81
N SER A 446 6.19 51.94 -29.37
CA SER A 446 6.00 50.86 -30.37
C SER A 446 6.10 51.45 -31.81
N PRO A 447 6.18 50.68 -32.92
CA PRO A 447 5.29 49.56 -33.33
C PRO A 447 6.13 48.29 -33.75
N ASN A 448 5.77 47.32 -34.62
CA ASN A 448 4.62 47.13 -35.51
C ASN A 448 4.34 45.64 -35.86
N LYS A 449 3.33 45.41 -36.72
CA LYS A 449 3.03 44.19 -37.53
C LYS A 449 3.04 44.61 -39.04
N PRO A 450 2.88 43.76 -40.11
CA PRO A 450 1.88 42.66 -40.18
C PRO A 450 2.10 41.43 -41.13
N THR A 451 1.33 40.36 -40.88
CA THR A 451 0.62 39.42 -41.80
C THR A 451 1.23 38.65 -43.01
N LYS A 452 0.96 37.32 -42.99
CA LYS A 452 0.58 36.40 -44.13
C LYS A 452 1.71 36.07 -45.15
N VAL A 453 1.66 35.07 -46.04
CA VAL A 453 0.59 34.26 -46.71
C VAL A 453 1.01 32.76 -46.84
N SER A 454 0.08 31.84 -47.14
CA SER A 454 0.33 30.41 -47.49
C SER A 454 -0.14 30.08 -48.92
N PRO A 455 0.51 29.14 -49.66
CA PRO A 455 -0.28 28.03 -50.25
C PRO A 455 0.47 26.68 -50.50
N VAL A 456 0.01 25.60 -49.86
CA VAL A 456 -0.85 24.53 -50.46
C VAL A 456 -0.47 23.90 -51.85
N LYS A 457 -0.21 22.56 -51.83
CA LYS A 457 -0.52 21.46 -52.82
C LYS A 457 0.47 20.98 -53.95
N LEU A 458 0.82 19.68 -53.82
CA LEU A 458 0.68 18.53 -54.77
C LEU A 458 1.57 18.32 -56.04
N LYS A 459 2.16 17.10 -56.08
CA LYS A 459 1.96 15.97 -57.05
C LYS A 459 3.09 15.52 -58.02
N HIS A 460 3.28 14.19 -57.99
CA HIS A 460 3.59 13.21 -59.07
C HIS A 460 5.04 12.89 -59.52
N GLN A 461 5.20 11.58 -59.76
CA GLN A 461 6.23 10.79 -60.46
C GLN A 461 6.06 10.92 -62.01
N PRO A 462 6.92 10.35 -62.91
CA PRO A 462 7.83 9.18 -62.71
C PRO A 462 9.25 9.23 -63.36
N ASP A 463 10.03 8.15 -63.13
CA ASP A 463 10.95 7.35 -63.99
C ASP A 463 11.49 7.92 -65.34
N PRO A 464 12.69 7.49 -65.87
CA PRO A 464 13.23 6.11 -65.78
C PRO A 464 14.78 5.84 -65.79
N ASP A 465 15.14 4.67 -65.23
CA ASP A 465 15.98 3.55 -65.77
C ASP A 465 17.50 3.68 -66.15
N LEU A 466 18.18 2.50 -66.13
CA LEU A 466 19.56 2.13 -66.53
C LEU A 466 20.73 2.74 -65.71
N GLY A 467 21.85 2.08 -65.40
CA GLY A 467 22.43 0.72 -65.61
C GLY A 467 23.88 0.75 -65.06
N ASP A 468 24.66 -0.32 -64.82
CA ASP A 468 24.59 -1.76 -65.18
C ASP A 468 25.62 -2.59 -64.33
N SER A 469 25.57 -3.94 -64.42
CA SER A 469 26.62 -4.99 -64.20
C SER A 469 27.44 -5.12 -62.88
N ASP A 470 27.86 -6.33 -62.42
CA ASP A 470 27.39 -7.74 -62.58
C ASP A 470 28.05 -8.67 -61.49
N GLU A 471 27.88 -9.99 -61.60
CA GLU A 471 28.46 -11.14 -60.82
C GLU A 471 27.80 -11.41 -59.44
N SER A 472 26.65 -12.11 -59.28
CA SER A 472 26.12 -13.38 -59.87
C SER A 472 26.70 -14.67 -59.20
N ILE A 473 26.12 -15.89 -59.13
CA ILE A 473 24.78 -16.54 -59.40
C ILE A 473 24.90 -18.03 -58.88
N LYS A 474 23.95 -18.96 -58.55
CA LYS A 474 22.49 -19.28 -58.47
C LYS A 474 22.30 -20.22 -57.23
N ILE A 475 21.18 -20.37 -56.50
CA ILE A 475 19.77 -20.79 -56.76
C ILE A 475 19.53 -22.29 -57.05
N ALA A 476 18.57 -22.91 -56.33
CA ALA A 476 17.80 -24.11 -56.73
C ALA A 476 16.33 -24.05 -56.21
N GLN A 477 15.38 -24.75 -56.86
CA GLN A 477 13.90 -24.69 -56.67
C GLN A 477 13.24 -26.11 -56.87
N VAL A 478 11.93 -26.43 -56.98
CA VAL A 478 10.69 -25.76 -57.49
C VAL A 478 9.37 -26.28 -56.86
N VAL A 479 8.60 -25.36 -56.24
CA VAL A 479 7.13 -25.11 -56.30
C VAL A 479 6.16 -26.18 -56.89
N LYS A 480 4.99 -26.46 -56.24
CA LYS A 480 3.59 -26.26 -56.79
C LYS A 480 2.36 -26.88 -56.05
N ARG A 481 1.26 -26.09 -56.07
CA ARG A 481 -0.20 -26.44 -56.15
C ARG A 481 -1.02 -26.86 -54.91
N SER A 482 -2.33 -26.62 -55.06
CA SER A 482 -3.52 -26.95 -54.24
C SER A 482 -4.73 -27.03 -55.21
N PRO A 483 -6.02 -27.30 -54.83
CA PRO A 483 -6.61 -27.78 -53.56
C PRO A 483 -7.54 -29.02 -53.72
N ALA A 484 -8.06 -29.64 -52.63
CA ALA A 484 -9.07 -30.72 -52.68
C ALA A 484 -9.98 -30.81 -51.41
N LYS A 485 -11.04 -31.66 -51.43
CA LYS A 485 -12.12 -31.74 -50.40
C LYS A 485 -12.22 -33.10 -49.67
N ARG A 486 -12.70 -33.06 -48.42
CA ARG A 486 -13.40 -34.07 -47.57
C ARG A 486 -13.57 -35.54 -48.08
N ARG A 487 -13.12 -36.51 -47.25
CA ARG A 487 -13.77 -37.77 -46.77
C ARG A 487 -12.69 -38.84 -46.48
N LYS A 488 -12.89 -39.87 -45.67
CA LYS A 488 -13.60 -40.08 -44.38
C LYS A 488 -12.99 -41.37 -43.81
N LEU A 489 -12.53 -41.39 -42.56
CA LEU A 489 -12.22 -42.61 -41.80
C LEU A 489 -12.83 -42.47 -40.39
N GLU A 490 -12.87 -43.57 -39.64
CA GLU A 490 -14.02 -43.89 -38.80
C GLU A 490 -13.85 -43.57 -37.30
N GLU A 491 -14.98 -43.54 -36.60
CA GLU A 491 -15.10 -43.18 -35.19
C GLU A 491 -14.79 -44.38 -34.29
N VAL A 492 -14.06 -44.13 -33.19
CA VAL A 492 -14.05 -44.98 -32.00
C VAL A 492 -14.40 -44.07 -30.83
N GLU A 493 -15.51 -44.35 -30.15
CA GLU A 493 -15.95 -43.56 -29.01
C GLU A 493 -14.99 -43.72 -27.83
N ILE A 494 -14.48 -42.60 -27.32
CA ILE A 494 -13.86 -42.53 -25.99
C ILE A 494 -14.60 -41.41 -25.24
N THR A 495 -15.35 -41.79 -24.21
CA THR A 495 -16.20 -40.88 -23.45
C THR A 495 -15.36 -39.88 -22.64
N PRO A 496 -15.53 -38.55 -22.81
CA PRO A 496 -14.77 -37.58 -22.05
C PRO A 496 -15.20 -37.57 -20.58
N LYS A 497 -14.27 -37.84 -19.65
CA LYS A 497 -14.46 -37.46 -18.24
C LYS A 497 -14.45 -35.93 -18.11
N PRO A 498 -15.21 -35.33 -17.17
CA PRO A 498 -15.41 -33.88 -17.16
C PRO A 498 -14.12 -33.11 -16.85
N LYS A 499 -13.90 -32.01 -17.58
CA LYS A 499 -12.96 -30.97 -17.13
C LYS A 499 -13.66 -30.12 -16.08
N THR A 500 -13.09 -30.01 -14.88
CA THR A 500 -13.47 -28.97 -13.93
C THR A 500 -13.15 -27.60 -14.55
N LYS A 501 -14.19 -26.80 -14.79
CA LYS A 501 -14.02 -25.38 -15.15
C LYS A 501 -13.37 -24.65 -13.97
N LEU A 502 -12.44 -23.73 -14.25
CA LEU A 502 -12.29 -22.57 -13.36
C LEU A 502 -13.59 -21.77 -13.45
N SER A 503 -14.15 -21.37 -12.31
CA SER A 503 -15.33 -20.51 -12.26
C SER A 503 -15.03 -19.16 -12.92
N GLU A 504 -15.81 -18.83 -13.94
CA GLU A 504 -15.81 -17.48 -14.53
C GLU A 504 -16.27 -16.48 -13.45
N PRO A 505 -15.71 -15.24 -13.40
CA PRO A 505 -16.08 -14.27 -12.37
C PRO A 505 -17.57 -13.91 -12.46
N ASP A 506 -18.29 -14.13 -11.36
CA ASP A 506 -19.75 -14.02 -11.31
C ASP A 506 -20.20 -12.55 -11.21
N TYR A 507 -20.28 -11.90 -12.38
CA TYR A 507 -20.82 -10.56 -12.54
C TYR A 507 -22.35 -10.64 -12.63
N GLU A 508 -23.04 -10.16 -11.61
CA GLU A 508 -24.51 -10.06 -11.58
C GLU A 508 -25.11 -9.33 -12.79
N CYS A 509 -24.34 -8.40 -13.39
CA CYS A 509 -24.76 -7.53 -14.48
C CYS A 509 -23.92 -7.79 -15.74
N PHE A 510 -24.53 -8.35 -16.78
CA PHE A 510 -23.87 -8.70 -18.05
C PHE A 510 -23.19 -7.52 -18.77
N LEU A 511 -23.54 -6.27 -18.44
CA LEU A 511 -23.01 -5.07 -19.10
C LEU A 511 -21.87 -4.35 -18.35
N CYS A 512 -21.58 -4.70 -17.09
CA CYS A 512 -20.56 -3.98 -16.32
C CYS A 512 -19.88 -4.86 -15.25
N PRO A 513 -18.64 -4.54 -14.85
CA PRO A 513 -17.84 -5.34 -13.91
C PRO A 513 -18.20 -5.14 -12.43
N ASN A 514 -19.18 -4.28 -12.11
CA ASN A 514 -19.55 -3.95 -10.74
C ASN A 514 -20.57 -4.98 -10.24
N ASN A 515 -20.27 -5.65 -9.14
CA ASN A 515 -21.23 -6.44 -8.38
C ASN A 515 -21.65 -5.63 -7.14
N LEU A 516 -22.96 -5.40 -7.00
CA LEU A 516 -23.59 -4.50 -6.04
C LEU A 516 -24.57 -5.25 -5.12
N ALA A 517 -24.83 -6.55 -5.31
CA ALA A 517 -25.78 -7.35 -4.53
C ALA A 517 -25.65 -7.21 -2.99
N HIS A 518 -24.43 -6.98 -2.50
CA HIS A 518 -24.13 -6.79 -1.08
C HIS A 518 -24.28 -5.34 -0.59
N THR A 519 -24.68 -4.40 -1.46
CA THR A 519 -24.71 -2.95 -1.18
C THR A 519 -26.12 -2.38 -1.03
N THR A 520 -26.24 -1.20 -0.41
CA THR A 520 -27.51 -0.46 -0.36
C THR A 520 -27.97 -0.05 -1.77
N TYR A 521 -27.03 0.19 -2.69
CA TYR A 521 -27.34 0.56 -4.07
C TYR A 521 -28.12 -0.52 -4.83
N ALA A 522 -28.00 -1.82 -4.51
CA ALA A 522 -28.82 -2.85 -5.14
C ALA A 522 -30.34 -2.69 -4.91
N LYS A 523 -30.73 -1.90 -3.89
CA LYS A 523 -32.13 -1.52 -3.62
C LYS A 523 -32.52 -0.16 -4.21
N SER A 524 -31.59 0.56 -4.83
CA SER A 524 -31.86 1.82 -5.52
C SER A 524 -32.47 1.56 -6.90
N PRO A 525 -33.49 2.32 -7.33
CA PRO A 525 -34.00 2.29 -8.71
C PRO A 525 -32.92 2.48 -9.78
N LEU A 526 -31.80 3.16 -9.45
CA LEU A 526 -30.67 3.32 -10.37
C LEU A 526 -29.97 2.00 -10.70
N PHE A 527 -29.79 1.12 -9.71
CA PHE A 527 -28.99 -0.11 -9.84
C PHE A 527 -29.81 -1.40 -9.66
N GLU A 528 -31.14 -1.31 -9.60
CA GLU A 528 -32.06 -2.45 -9.67
C GLU A 528 -31.64 -3.42 -10.78
N LEU A 529 -31.55 -4.71 -10.45
CA LEU A 529 -31.01 -5.74 -11.32
C LEU A 529 -32.14 -6.44 -12.10
N LEU A 530 -32.30 -6.06 -13.36
CA LEU A 530 -33.37 -6.48 -14.25
C LEU A 530 -33.04 -7.78 -14.99
N ASP A 531 -34.05 -8.61 -15.23
CA ASP A 531 -33.97 -9.75 -16.15
C ASP A 531 -33.92 -9.30 -17.61
N THR A 532 -33.37 -10.15 -18.49
CA THR A 532 -33.27 -9.88 -19.92
C THR A 532 -33.95 -10.95 -20.78
N ASP A 533 -34.11 -10.65 -22.08
CA ASP A 533 -34.54 -11.60 -23.11
C ASP A 533 -33.62 -12.82 -23.29
N ILE A 534 -32.44 -12.85 -22.63
CA ILE A 534 -31.47 -13.95 -22.68
C ILE A 534 -31.20 -14.48 -21.26
N HIS A 535 -32.17 -15.20 -20.69
CA HIS A 535 -32.01 -15.88 -19.40
C HIS A 535 -30.77 -16.81 -19.38
N PRO A 536 -29.93 -16.84 -18.32
CA PRO A 536 -30.11 -16.21 -17.01
C PRO A 536 -29.48 -14.82 -16.87
N LEU A 537 -29.15 -14.14 -17.97
CA LEU A 537 -28.44 -12.86 -17.92
C LEU A 537 -29.33 -11.75 -17.36
N LYS A 538 -28.77 -11.02 -16.38
CA LYS A 538 -29.38 -9.83 -15.76
C LYS A 538 -28.51 -8.60 -16.00
N ILE A 539 -29.09 -7.39 -15.88
CA ILE A 539 -28.41 -6.10 -16.06
C ILE A 539 -28.98 -5.02 -15.13
N HIS A 540 -28.15 -4.09 -14.64
CA HIS A 540 -28.66 -2.94 -13.86
C HIS A 540 -29.53 -2.02 -14.72
N ARG A 541 -30.61 -1.44 -14.17
CA ARG A 541 -31.48 -0.45 -14.84
C ARG A 541 -30.67 0.73 -15.42
N LEU A 542 -29.67 1.24 -14.69
CA LEU A 542 -28.69 2.22 -15.20
C LEU A 542 -27.89 1.71 -16.41
N CYS A 543 -27.38 0.48 -16.33
CA CYS A 543 -26.56 -0.09 -17.39
C CYS A 543 -27.38 -0.36 -18.65
N ALA A 544 -28.67 -0.70 -18.52
CA ALA A 544 -29.61 -0.74 -19.63
C ALA A 544 -29.80 0.65 -20.26
N ASN A 545 -30.19 1.65 -19.48
CA ASN A 545 -30.50 3.03 -19.92
C ASN A 545 -29.37 3.70 -20.74
N MET A 546 -28.12 3.25 -20.63
CA MET A 546 -26.98 3.76 -21.41
C MET A 546 -26.88 3.19 -22.84
N PHE A 547 -27.78 2.30 -23.27
CA PHE A 547 -27.88 1.77 -24.63
C PHE A 547 -29.28 1.95 -25.27
N PRO A 548 -29.81 3.20 -25.36
CA PRO A 548 -31.19 3.49 -25.82
C PRO A 548 -31.48 3.19 -27.31
N LYS A 549 -30.54 2.55 -28.02
CA LYS A 549 -30.63 2.13 -29.43
C LYS A 549 -30.43 0.63 -29.63
N GLN A 550 -30.26 -0.13 -28.55
CA GLN A 550 -30.07 -1.58 -28.55
C GLN A 550 -31.05 -2.27 -27.60
N LEU A 551 -31.39 -1.63 -26.47
CA LEU A 551 -32.21 -2.21 -25.41
C LEU A 551 -33.51 -1.43 -25.24
N VAL A 552 -34.58 -2.12 -24.86
CA VAL A 552 -35.89 -1.56 -24.49
C VAL A 552 -36.39 -2.28 -23.25
N LEU A 553 -37.01 -1.57 -22.30
CA LEU A 553 -37.62 -2.20 -21.13
C LEU A 553 -39.11 -2.45 -21.39
N ASN A 554 -39.52 -3.72 -21.36
CA ASN A 554 -40.93 -4.07 -21.40
C ASN A 554 -41.58 -3.80 -20.03
N THR A 555 -42.43 -2.78 -19.97
CA THR A 555 -43.05 -2.31 -18.71
C THR A 555 -44.12 -3.23 -18.14
N GLN A 556 -44.60 -4.21 -18.91
CA GLN A 556 -45.58 -5.19 -18.45
C GLN A 556 -44.91 -6.42 -17.79
N THR A 557 -43.67 -6.72 -18.17
CA THR A 557 -42.90 -7.89 -17.68
C THR A 557 -41.71 -7.51 -16.79
N ASN A 558 -41.28 -6.24 -16.80
CA ASN A 558 -40.02 -5.72 -16.25
C ASN A 558 -38.76 -6.42 -16.81
N ILE A 559 -38.84 -6.96 -18.03
CA ILE A 559 -37.73 -7.60 -18.76
C ILE A 559 -37.12 -6.61 -19.75
N VAL A 560 -35.79 -6.54 -19.81
CA VAL A 560 -35.08 -5.78 -20.84
C VAL A 560 -34.90 -6.64 -22.09
N GLU A 561 -35.50 -6.21 -23.20
CA GLU A 561 -35.44 -6.86 -24.50
C GLU A 561 -34.31 -6.28 -25.36
N GLY A 562 -33.76 -7.10 -26.25
CA GLY A 562 -32.78 -6.68 -27.25
C GLY A 562 -31.32 -6.88 -26.85
N LEU A 563 -30.98 -7.70 -25.84
CA LEU A 563 -29.59 -7.86 -25.38
C LEU A 563 -28.66 -8.37 -26.49
N SER A 564 -29.19 -9.16 -27.42
CA SER A 564 -28.50 -9.63 -28.63
C SER A 564 -28.14 -8.53 -29.64
N SER A 565 -28.75 -7.35 -29.56
CA SER A 565 -28.49 -6.18 -30.42
C SER A 565 -27.19 -5.44 -30.06
N ILE A 566 -26.59 -5.72 -28.90
CA ILE A 566 -25.33 -5.10 -28.50
C ILE A 566 -24.19 -5.63 -29.39
N SER A 567 -23.55 -4.71 -30.11
CA SER A 567 -22.57 -5.09 -31.12
C SER A 567 -21.32 -5.73 -30.52
N LYS A 568 -20.73 -6.68 -31.26
CA LYS A 568 -19.41 -7.27 -30.96
C LYS A 568 -18.29 -6.22 -30.90
N GLN A 569 -18.52 -4.99 -31.36
CA GLN A 569 -17.61 -3.85 -31.18
C GLN A 569 -17.79 -3.23 -29.79
N GLN A 570 -19.03 -2.97 -29.33
CA GLN A 570 -19.31 -2.44 -27.99
C GLN A 570 -18.79 -3.35 -26.86
N MET A 571 -18.91 -4.68 -27.02
CA MET A 571 -18.33 -5.67 -26.10
C MET A 571 -16.78 -5.66 -26.10
N LYS A 572 -16.15 -5.22 -27.19
CA LYS A 572 -14.68 -5.18 -27.37
C LYS A 572 -14.05 -3.83 -27.13
N LEU A 573 -14.83 -2.80 -26.78
CA LEU A 573 -14.32 -1.48 -26.40
C LEU A 573 -13.65 -1.55 -25.02
N LYS A 574 -12.67 -0.65 -24.80
CA LYS A 574 -11.93 -0.57 -23.54
C LYS A 574 -12.50 0.55 -22.68
N CYS A 575 -12.92 0.25 -21.45
CA CYS A 575 -13.50 1.24 -20.57
C CYS A 575 -12.48 2.32 -20.15
N THR A 576 -12.90 3.58 -20.21
CA THR A 576 -12.06 4.75 -19.90
C THR A 576 -11.84 4.93 -18.39
N LYS A 577 -12.77 4.49 -17.54
CA LYS A 577 -12.62 4.46 -16.06
C LYS A 577 -11.81 3.23 -15.62
N CYS A 578 -12.41 2.03 -15.59
CA CYS A 578 -11.80 0.81 -15.04
C CYS A 578 -10.72 0.14 -15.92
N LYS A 579 -10.49 0.62 -17.15
CA LYS A 579 -9.48 0.12 -18.10
C LYS A 579 -9.65 -1.34 -18.58
N GLN A 580 -10.70 -2.04 -18.17
CA GLN A 580 -11.04 -3.38 -18.65
C GLN A 580 -11.57 -3.36 -20.10
N GLN A 581 -11.62 -4.54 -20.72
CA GLN A 581 -12.06 -4.80 -22.09
C GLN A 581 -12.58 -6.24 -22.15
N ASN A 582 -13.63 -6.52 -22.95
CA ASN A 582 -14.30 -7.83 -23.00
C ASN A 582 -14.99 -8.26 -21.69
N ILE A 583 -15.31 -7.31 -20.80
CA ILE A 583 -16.08 -7.53 -19.57
C ILE A 583 -17.29 -6.60 -19.64
N GLY A 584 -18.41 -7.13 -20.12
CA GLY A 584 -19.60 -6.35 -20.46
C GLY A 584 -19.44 -5.46 -21.69
N ALA A 585 -20.26 -4.40 -21.78
CA ALA A 585 -20.40 -3.55 -22.95
C ALA A 585 -20.07 -2.10 -22.64
N CYS A 586 -19.33 -1.43 -23.52
CA CYS A 586 -19.17 0.03 -23.44
C CYS A 586 -20.08 0.78 -24.43
N PHE A 587 -20.71 1.86 -23.96
CA PHE A 587 -21.14 2.96 -24.82
C PHE A 587 -19.95 3.88 -25.15
N GLN A 588 -20.12 4.82 -26.08
CA GLN A 588 -19.12 5.86 -26.39
C GLN A 588 -19.70 7.26 -26.25
N CYS A 589 -18.82 8.23 -25.96
CA CYS A 589 -19.20 9.64 -25.88
C CYS A 589 -19.71 10.18 -27.22
N THR A 590 -20.90 10.80 -27.27
CA THR A 590 -21.56 11.27 -28.51
C THR A 590 -20.87 12.47 -29.17
N TYR A 591 -20.06 13.21 -28.41
CA TYR A 591 -19.30 14.35 -28.93
C TYR A 591 -18.39 13.99 -30.11
N LYS A 592 -18.42 14.82 -31.17
CA LYS A 592 -17.75 14.56 -32.45
C LYS A 592 -16.26 14.23 -32.27
N LYS A 593 -15.85 13.08 -32.82
CA LYS A 593 -14.49 12.50 -32.75
C LYS A 593 -14.02 12.07 -31.34
N CYS A 594 -14.87 12.06 -30.32
CA CYS A 594 -14.50 11.48 -29.03
C CYS A 594 -14.49 9.95 -29.11
N THR A 595 -13.40 9.31 -28.68
CA THR A 595 -13.27 7.83 -28.65
C THR A 595 -13.55 7.23 -27.28
N ARG A 596 -13.71 8.05 -26.23
CA ARG A 596 -13.86 7.61 -24.83
C ARG A 596 -15.10 6.74 -24.66
N SER A 597 -14.85 5.50 -24.23
CA SER A 597 -15.83 4.43 -24.01
C SER A 597 -16.02 4.14 -22.52
N TYR A 598 -17.21 3.73 -22.09
CA TYR A 598 -17.51 3.43 -20.68
C TYR A 598 -18.59 2.34 -20.54
N HIS A 599 -18.50 1.47 -19.53
CA HIS A 599 -19.66 0.71 -19.03
C HIS A 599 -20.60 1.68 -18.28
N GLY A 600 -21.89 1.34 -18.10
CA GLY A 600 -22.89 2.22 -17.46
C GLY A 600 -22.44 2.85 -16.13
N SER A 601 -22.28 2.01 -15.11
CA SER A 601 -21.75 2.37 -13.77
C SER A 601 -20.38 3.06 -13.81
N CYS A 602 -19.49 2.59 -14.69
CA CYS A 602 -18.15 3.15 -14.91
C CYS A 602 -18.16 4.54 -15.56
N GLY A 603 -19.24 4.93 -16.24
CA GLY A 603 -19.40 6.25 -16.85
C GLY A 603 -19.71 7.31 -15.80
N ILE A 604 -20.71 7.06 -14.95
CA ILE A 604 -21.15 8.01 -13.92
C ILE A 604 -20.01 8.31 -12.93
N THR A 605 -19.21 7.31 -12.55
CA THR A 605 -18.03 7.48 -11.70
C THR A 605 -16.84 8.18 -12.39
N ASP A 606 -16.87 8.44 -13.71
CA ASP A 606 -15.91 9.35 -14.39
C ASP A 606 -16.54 10.70 -14.74
N GLY A 607 -17.70 11.04 -14.16
CA GLY A 607 -18.41 12.28 -14.47
C GLY A 607 -18.98 12.34 -15.89
N VAL A 608 -19.38 11.20 -16.46
CA VAL A 608 -20.22 11.21 -17.68
C VAL A 608 -21.58 11.84 -17.35
N LEU A 609 -22.00 12.78 -18.19
CA LEU A 609 -23.35 13.32 -18.26
C LEU A 609 -24.14 12.49 -19.29
N HIS A 610 -25.38 12.11 -18.98
CA HIS A 610 -26.33 11.58 -19.95
C HIS A 610 -27.55 12.50 -20.01
N SER A 611 -27.89 12.94 -21.22
CA SER A 611 -29.05 13.75 -21.57
C SER A 611 -30.12 12.81 -22.09
N PHE A 612 -31.23 12.68 -21.38
CA PHE A 612 -32.32 11.80 -21.79
C PHE A 612 -33.19 12.43 -22.90
N ASP A 613 -33.33 13.75 -22.93
CA ASP A 613 -34.08 14.46 -23.98
C ASP A 613 -33.40 14.37 -25.36
N THR A 614 -32.06 14.30 -25.40
CA THR A 614 -31.27 14.27 -26.66
C THR A 614 -30.51 12.96 -26.90
N GLU A 615 -30.61 12.00 -25.97
CA GLU A 615 -29.78 10.78 -25.89
C GLU A 615 -28.26 11.02 -25.80
N ASP A 616 -27.83 12.28 -25.65
CA ASP A 616 -26.40 12.62 -25.64
C ASP A 616 -25.71 12.09 -24.41
N THR A 617 -24.60 11.39 -24.62
CA THR A 617 -23.78 10.86 -23.54
C THR A 617 -22.40 11.51 -23.63
N LEU A 618 -22.12 12.44 -22.73
CA LEU A 618 -20.97 13.34 -22.79
C LEU A 618 -20.02 13.07 -21.63
N CYS A 619 -18.77 12.69 -21.93
CA CYS A 619 -17.75 12.54 -20.90
C CYS A 619 -17.39 13.88 -20.23
N LYS A 620 -16.71 13.83 -19.07
CA LYS A 620 -16.35 15.02 -18.26
C LYS A 620 -15.61 16.17 -18.98
N TYR A 621 -15.05 15.91 -20.16
CA TYR A 621 -14.37 16.91 -21.01
C TYR A 621 -15.27 17.58 -22.06
N HIS A 622 -16.45 17.02 -22.31
CA HIS A 622 -17.40 17.47 -23.33
C HIS A 622 -18.81 17.74 -22.78
N ARG A 623 -19.08 17.38 -21.52
CA ARG A 623 -20.28 17.83 -20.82
C ARG A 623 -20.24 19.34 -20.62
N ASN A 624 -21.35 20.02 -20.84
CA ASN A 624 -21.58 21.36 -20.30
C ASN A 624 -22.23 21.19 -18.92
N PRO A 625 -21.90 21.96 -17.87
CA PRO A 625 -22.67 21.97 -16.63
C PRO A 625 -24.09 22.48 -16.92
N SER A 626 -25.08 21.58 -16.79
CA SER A 626 -26.50 21.91 -16.94
C SER A 626 -26.99 22.75 -15.76
N GLN A 627 -28.16 23.38 -15.91
CA GLN A 627 -28.77 24.22 -14.87
C GLN A 627 -28.93 23.50 -13.54
N SER A 628 -28.81 24.25 -12.44
CA SER A 628 -28.93 23.74 -11.08
C SER A 628 -30.38 23.42 -10.70
N LEU A 629 -30.67 22.16 -10.39
CA LEU A 629 -31.94 21.74 -9.81
C LEU A 629 -31.88 21.75 -8.27
N PRO A 630 -33.00 22.00 -7.58
CA PRO A 630 -33.04 21.96 -6.12
C PRO A 630 -32.68 20.56 -5.60
N LEU A 631 -31.60 20.52 -4.82
CA LEU A 631 -31.06 19.32 -4.18
C LEU A 631 -32.01 18.80 -3.09
N LYS A 632 -32.08 17.47 -2.92
CA LYS A 632 -32.91 16.83 -1.88
C LYS A 632 -32.16 15.69 -1.19
N VAL A 633 -32.60 15.32 0.00
CA VAL A 633 -32.23 14.04 0.63
C VAL A 633 -32.74 12.90 -0.25
N GLY A 634 -31.90 11.88 -0.46
CA GLY A 634 -32.16 10.79 -1.40
C GLY A 634 -31.80 11.10 -2.87
N SER A 635 -31.34 12.32 -3.20
CA SER A 635 -30.80 12.61 -4.54
C SER A 635 -29.49 11.87 -4.79
N PHE A 636 -29.35 11.18 -5.93
CA PHE A 636 -28.04 10.72 -6.38
C PHE A 636 -27.33 11.87 -7.12
N VAL A 637 -26.06 12.11 -6.84
CA VAL A 637 -25.32 13.27 -7.37
C VAL A 637 -23.92 12.91 -7.82
N GLN A 638 -23.34 13.71 -8.72
CA GLN A 638 -21.90 13.69 -9.03
C GLN A 638 -21.22 14.90 -8.40
N PHE A 639 -20.08 14.70 -7.74
CA PHE A 639 -19.41 15.73 -6.96
C PHE A 639 -17.88 15.69 -7.07
N SER A 640 -17.23 16.81 -6.73
CA SER A 640 -15.78 16.92 -6.59
C SER A 640 -15.35 16.89 -5.13
N PHE A 641 -14.39 16.02 -4.82
CA PHE A 641 -13.75 15.96 -3.51
C PHE A 641 -12.25 15.75 -3.70
N ASN A 642 -11.40 16.51 -3.02
CA ASN A 642 -9.93 16.45 -3.10
C ASN A 642 -9.35 16.34 -4.53
N GLY A 643 -9.95 17.04 -5.49
CA GLY A 643 -9.57 17.02 -6.92
C GLY A 643 -10.04 15.80 -7.72
N GLY A 644 -10.63 14.79 -7.07
CA GLY A 644 -11.28 13.65 -7.69
C GLY A 644 -12.72 13.92 -8.13
N LEU A 645 -13.32 12.94 -8.82
CA LEU A 645 -14.73 12.93 -9.21
C LEU A 645 -15.39 11.66 -8.68
N TYR A 646 -16.49 11.87 -7.96
CA TYR A 646 -17.22 10.85 -7.21
C TYR A 646 -18.73 10.99 -7.45
N CYS A 647 -19.50 10.07 -6.91
CA CYS A 647 -20.96 10.12 -6.93
C CYS A 647 -21.57 9.27 -5.81
N GLY A 648 -22.82 9.56 -5.43
CA GLY A 648 -23.57 8.79 -4.44
C GLY A 648 -24.83 9.52 -3.98
N ASN A 649 -25.48 9.02 -2.93
CA ASN A 649 -26.76 9.54 -2.43
C ASN A 649 -26.56 10.64 -1.39
N VAL A 650 -27.33 11.72 -1.47
CA VAL A 650 -27.45 12.73 -0.41
C VAL A 650 -28.17 12.14 0.80
N ILE A 651 -27.53 12.22 1.97
CA ILE A 651 -28.04 11.73 3.26
C ILE A 651 -28.67 12.88 4.04
N SER A 652 -28.00 14.02 4.10
CA SER A 652 -28.49 15.28 4.65
C SER A 652 -27.95 16.46 3.84
N LEU A 653 -28.61 17.61 3.94
CA LEU A 653 -28.15 18.85 3.29
C LEU A 653 -28.56 20.08 4.12
N ASN A 654 -27.74 21.11 4.07
CA ASN A 654 -28.02 22.45 4.61
C ASN A 654 -27.68 23.53 3.56
N ASP A 655 -27.78 24.81 3.93
CA ASP A 655 -27.54 25.95 3.01
C ASP A 655 -26.11 26.06 2.46
N LYS A 656 -25.14 25.34 3.05
CA LYS A 656 -23.72 25.38 2.72
C LYS A 656 -23.16 24.03 2.33
N ASP A 657 -23.49 23.00 3.10
CA ASP A 657 -22.81 21.70 3.08
C ASP A 657 -23.82 20.55 2.94
N VAL A 658 -23.35 19.42 2.40
CA VAL A 658 -24.15 18.23 2.08
C VAL A 658 -23.38 16.96 2.42
N GLU A 659 -24.03 16.04 3.11
CA GLU A 659 -23.51 14.69 3.38
C GLU A 659 -23.90 13.76 2.23
N VAL A 660 -22.93 13.08 1.63
CA VAL A 660 -23.13 12.13 0.52
C VAL A 660 -22.46 10.78 0.79
N THR A 661 -23.13 9.68 0.42
CA THR A 661 -22.47 8.36 0.31
C THR A 661 -21.49 8.35 -0.87
N VAL A 662 -20.54 7.40 -0.90
CA VAL A 662 -19.52 7.30 -1.97
C VAL A 662 -19.66 6.01 -2.78
N TYR A 663 -20.46 6.02 -3.85
CA TYR A 663 -20.65 4.85 -4.72
C TYR A 663 -19.31 4.36 -5.31
N PRO A 664 -19.00 3.04 -5.27
CA PRO A 664 -19.90 1.92 -4.96
C PRO A 664 -19.95 1.49 -3.49
N PHE A 665 -19.34 2.24 -2.57
CA PHE A 665 -19.26 1.93 -1.15
C PHE A 665 -20.45 2.53 -0.37
N ASP A 666 -20.95 1.80 0.62
CA ASP A 666 -22.05 2.25 1.49
C ASP A 666 -21.58 2.89 2.80
N ASN A 667 -20.43 2.43 3.31
CA ASN A 667 -19.93 2.81 4.63
C ASN A 667 -19.13 4.12 4.61
N GLU A 668 -18.86 4.67 3.43
CA GLU A 668 -18.18 5.95 3.23
C GLU A 668 -19.23 7.07 3.09
N ILE A 669 -19.20 8.01 4.03
CA ILE A 669 -19.97 9.26 4.02
C ILE A 669 -18.98 10.43 3.96
N LEU A 670 -19.20 11.38 3.06
CA LEU A 670 -18.42 12.60 2.95
C LEU A 670 -19.31 13.83 3.14
N GLU A 671 -18.95 14.70 4.06
CA GLU A 671 -19.45 16.08 4.11
C GLU A 671 -18.67 16.93 3.10
N ILE A 672 -19.39 17.62 2.20
CA ILE A 672 -18.81 18.49 1.18
C ILE A 672 -19.63 19.77 1.03
N PRO A 673 -19.02 20.89 0.59
CA PRO A 673 -19.79 22.08 0.22
C PRO A 673 -20.78 21.78 -0.92
N VAL A 674 -21.99 22.34 -0.86
CA VAL A 674 -23.01 22.22 -1.92
C VAL A 674 -22.49 22.73 -3.28
N THR A 675 -21.54 23.68 -3.27
CA THR A 675 -20.83 24.17 -4.47
C THR A 675 -19.98 23.10 -5.17
N ASN A 676 -19.69 21.98 -4.50
CA ASN A 676 -18.94 20.85 -5.06
C ASN A 676 -19.83 19.84 -5.78
N ILE A 677 -21.15 20.00 -5.78
CA ILE A 677 -22.07 19.22 -6.62
C ILE A 677 -21.96 19.73 -8.06
N ILE A 678 -21.52 18.87 -8.99
CA ILE A 678 -21.18 19.26 -10.37
C ILE A 678 -22.31 18.94 -11.36
N ASN A 679 -23.21 18.03 -11.00
CA ASN A 679 -24.28 17.59 -11.89
C ASN A 679 -25.60 17.43 -11.13
N GLN A 680 -26.62 18.13 -11.63
CA GLN A 680 -27.97 18.17 -11.09
C GLN A 680 -29.01 17.97 -12.20
N THR A 681 -28.83 16.99 -13.11
CA THR A 681 -29.89 16.58 -14.04
C THR A 681 -31.01 15.82 -13.32
N GLU A 682 -32.27 15.98 -13.75
CA GLU A 682 -33.47 15.43 -13.07
C GLU A 682 -33.30 13.96 -12.68
N CYS A 683 -32.72 13.17 -13.58
CA CYS A 683 -32.66 11.71 -13.51
C CYS A 683 -31.64 11.16 -12.51
N PHE A 684 -30.77 12.01 -11.94
CA PHE A 684 -29.96 11.61 -10.77
C PHE A 684 -30.53 12.24 -9.49
N VAL A 685 -30.98 13.51 -9.58
CA VAL A 685 -31.54 14.26 -8.43
C VAL A 685 -32.84 13.65 -7.89
N ASN A 686 -33.64 12.95 -8.70
CA ASN A 686 -34.81 12.20 -8.21
C ASN A 686 -34.84 10.73 -8.70
N MET A 687 -34.56 9.79 -7.79
CA MET A 687 -34.62 8.34 -8.07
C MET A 687 -36.03 7.85 -8.44
N GLU A 688 -37.10 8.47 -7.95
CA GLU A 688 -38.50 8.09 -8.24
C GLU A 688 -38.85 8.25 -9.74
N LYS A 689 -38.09 9.09 -10.46
CA LYS A 689 -38.26 9.34 -11.90
C LYS A 689 -37.26 8.58 -12.79
N PHE A 690 -36.40 7.72 -12.24
CA PHE A 690 -35.35 7.07 -13.03
C PHE A 690 -35.86 5.88 -13.86
N ASN A 691 -36.61 6.17 -14.94
CA ASN A 691 -37.17 5.10 -15.78
C ASN A 691 -37.32 5.46 -17.27
N TYR A 692 -36.30 6.10 -17.86
CA TYR A 692 -36.34 6.58 -19.24
C TYR A 692 -36.76 5.52 -20.29
N MET A 693 -36.17 4.32 -20.23
CA MET A 693 -36.52 3.20 -21.12
C MET A 693 -37.96 2.65 -20.94
N ALA A 694 -38.69 3.08 -19.91
CA ALA A 694 -40.11 2.78 -19.70
C ALA A 694 -41.04 3.95 -20.11
N THR A 695 -40.48 5.12 -20.44
CA THR A 695 -41.22 6.33 -20.84
C THR A 695 -41.14 6.62 -22.34
N LYS A 696 -40.65 5.65 -23.12
CA LYS A 696 -40.50 5.66 -24.58
C LYS A 696 -41.24 4.46 -25.18
#